data_AF-A0A0L0NC51-F1
#
_entry.id   AF-A0A0L0NC51-F1
#
_cell.length_a   1.000
_cell.length_b   1.000
_cell.length_c   1.000
_cell.angle_alpha   90.00
_cell.angle_beta   90.00
_cell.angle_gamma   90.00
#
_symmetry.space_group_name_H-M   'P 1'
#
loop_
_entity.id
_entity.type
_entity.pdbx_description
1 polymer ?
#
loop_
_entity_poly.entity_id
_entity_poly.type
_entity_poly.pdbx_seq_one_letter_code
_entity_poly.pdbx_strand_id
1 'polypeptide(L)'
;MAAQSSLRRTAAEDALAAFVEKWTARARSRLRGTSRATRILATLALAASIVLGFEGTRRRWKRQRHEREQGRKLVRTNSWLHNKDGSRTIYVPYKQGTSKVTIHTTKPLTFEAHRRLFLNPPRVSGLGDGTVPSAQTKPGLNLAFLHQFLSLMSIMIPRWSSKEAGLLLSHAVFLMLRTYLSLVVARLDGELVRDLVAGNGKSFLWGILKWFGLGGFASYTNAMIKYFESKVSIAFRTRLTRYIHDLYLNDNLNYYKLSNLDGGVGQAADQFITQDLTLFCAAAANLYSSLGKPFVDLCVFSFQLYRSLGPLALSGLMSNYFLTASILRRLSPPFGKLKAVEGRKEGDFRSLHARLIANAEEVAFYGGADMVKTFLNREYKSLKSWMEGIYMLKIRYNILEDFILKYSWSAYGYLLASLPVFLPAWGGIGGAAEMVESAEKGGRERNRMKDFITNKRLMLSLADAGGRMMYSIKDLAELAGYTSRVYTLISTLHRVHADAYYLRGGQNELYSLSDVQGTIQKGFDGVRFEHVPVVAPGLWPQGGDELLESLSMIVRGGEHLLISGPNGAGKSAIARILAGLWPVYRGLVSRPKNIGQDGIIFLPQRPYLSPGTLRDQVIYPDGHVDMRRKRKSEDDLRRILDEAKLGYLPDREGGWDTRKEWKDVLSGGEKQRMGFARLLYHEPQYAIIDEGTSAVSSDVEGLLYETCKEKGITLITITTRASLKKYHTFNLMLGMGEQGDAWEFERIGTEREKMQVEKELQELRERLAQVDEWKKRRDEIEQELASVWTEKGETLDAPEYAEQSGESEVLVEQGAEEHQSGAEEHQQEAAA
;
A
#
# COMPACT_ATOMS: atom_id res chain seq x y z
N MET A 1 -9.55 30.56 82.09
CA MET A 1 -9.06 30.08 80.78
C MET A 1 -10.21 29.40 80.03
N ALA A 2 -10.00 29.04 78.76
CA ALA A 2 -10.96 28.50 77.79
C ALA A 2 -12.00 29.54 77.28
N ALA A 3 -11.84 29.97 76.03
CA ALA A 3 -12.65 30.97 75.35
C ALA A 3 -13.38 30.37 74.13
N GLN A 4 -14.47 31.01 73.72
CA GLN A 4 -15.27 30.64 72.55
C GLN A 4 -14.51 30.91 71.24
N SER A 5 -14.72 30.05 70.23
CA SER A 5 -14.20 30.26 68.86
C SER A 5 -15.29 29.98 67.83
N SER A 6 -15.57 30.98 66.99
CA SER A 6 -16.59 30.92 65.93
C SER A 6 -15.94 30.89 64.55
N LEU A 7 -16.07 29.78 63.84
CA LEU A 7 -15.56 29.64 62.46
C LEU A 7 -16.48 30.37 61.46
N ARG A 8 -15.91 31.31 60.69
CA ARG A 8 -16.58 31.97 59.56
C ARG A 8 -16.65 31.04 58.35
N ARG A 9 -17.82 30.91 57.73
CA ARG A 9 -17.96 30.39 56.35
C ARG A 9 -17.32 31.36 55.35
N THR A 10 -16.96 30.85 54.18
CA THR A 10 -16.25 31.64 53.16
C THR A 10 -17.23 32.27 52.17
N ALA A 11 -16.95 33.50 51.73
CA ALA A 11 -17.82 34.26 50.83
C ALA A 11 -18.08 33.58 49.46
N ALA A 12 -17.28 32.58 49.09
CA ALA A 12 -17.51 31.74 47.91
C ALA A 12 -18.70 30.79 48.09
N GLU A 13 -18.92 30.26 49.30
CA GLU A 13 -20.03 29.36 49.62
C GLU A 13 -21.37 30.12 49.58
N ASP A 14 -21.42 31.32 50.16
CA ASP A 14 -22.60 32.18 50.14
C ASP A 14 -22.95 32.67 48.72
N ALA A 15 -21.94 32.98 47.89
CA ALA A 15 -22.15 33.35 46.49
C ALA A 15 -22.72 32.18 45.65
N LEU A 16 -22.28 30.96 45.92
CA LEU A 16 -22.80 29.74 45.27
C LEU A 16 -24.22 29.43 45.74
N ALA A 17 -24.50 29.54 47.04
CA ALA A 17 -25.83 29.39 47.60
C ALA A 17 -26.82 30.40 47.01
N ALA A 18 -26.45 31.69 46.96
CA ALA A 18 -27.27 32.76 46.38
C ALA A 18 -27.52 32.56 44.87
N PHE A 19 -26.55 32.04 44.12
CA PHE A 19 -26.74 31.72 42.70
C PHE A 19 -27.75 30.56 42.50
N VAL A 20 -27.66 29.52 43.34
CA VAL A 20 -28.58 28.37 43.32
C VAL A 20 -29.99 28.77 43.76
N GLU A 21 -30.14 29.58 44.81
CA GLU A 21 -31.45 30.12 45.22
C GLU A 21 -32.09 30.97 44.13
N LYS A 22 -31.33 31.88 43.49
CA LYS A 22 -31.85 32.77 42.45
C LYS A 22 -32.38 31.99 41.23
N TRP A 23 -31.72 30.90 40.84
CA TRP A 23 -32.18 30.03 39.76
C TRP A 23 -33.35 29.12 40.18
N THR A 24 -33.31 28.53 41.37
CA THR A 24 -34.40 27.66 41.86
C THR A 24 -35.68 28.45 42.14
N ALA A 25 -35.60 29.68 42.65
CA ALA A 25 -36.74 30.59 42.79
C ALA A 25 -37.36 30.96 41.43
N ARG A 26 -36.53 31.26 40.42
CA ARG A 26 -36.99 31.60 39.05
C ARG A 26 -37.61 30.39 38.34
N ALA A 27 -37.14 29.19 38.63
CA ALA A 27 -37.77 27.94 38.17
C ALA A 27 -39.12 27.69 38.87
N ARG A 28 -39.18 27.83 40.22
CA ARG A 28 -40.41 27.68 41.01
C ARG A 28 -41.51 28.66 40.59
N SER A 29 -41.18 29.91 40.29
CA SER A 29 -42.17 30.91 39.87
C SER A 29 -42.82 30.55 38.53
N ARG A 30 -42.03 30.12 37.53
CA ARG A 30 -42.57 29.63 36.24
C ARG A 30 -43.35 28.32 36.38
N LEU A 31 -42.94 27.41 37.28
CA LEU A 31 -43.67 26.16 37.55
C LEU A 31 -45.04 26.42 38.20
N ARG A 32 -45.14 27.37 39.15
CA ARG A 32 -46.40 27.68 39.85
C ARG A 32 -47.52 28.18 38.92
N GLY A 33 -47.19 28.88 37.84
CA GLY A 33 -48.16 29.43 36.87
C GLY A 33 -48.73 28.44 35.84
N THR A 34 -48.37 27.16 35.88
CA THR A 34 -48.83 26.17 34.87
C THR A 34 -50.13 25.45 35.27
N SER A 35 -51.02 25.22 34.30
CA SER A 35 -52.28 24.46 34.47
C SER A 35 -52.06 23.01 34.91
N ARG A 36 -53.00 22.42 35.66
CA ARG A 36 -52.94 20.99 36.04
C ARG A 36 -52.86 20.06 34.83
N ALA A 37 -53.59 20.37 33.75
CA ALA A 37 -53.58 19.58 32.52
C ALA A 37 -52.20 19.60 31.83
N THR A 38 -51.54 20.77 31.77
CA THR A 38 -50.20 20.86 31.17
C THR A 38 -49.12 20.19 32.01
N ARG A 39 -49.28 20.15 33.36
CA ARG A 39 -48.39 19.35 34.22
C ARG A 39 -48.56 17.85 33.97
N ILE A 40 -49.81 17.35 33.89
CA ILE A 40 -50.10 15.93 33.63
C ILE A 40 -49.54 15.52 32.25
N LEU A 41 -49.78 16.32 31.20
CA LEU A 41 -49.20 16.09 29.87
C LEU A 41 -47.66 16.10 29.88
N ALA A 42 -47.03 17.04 30.59
CA ALA A 42 -45.57 17.08 30.72
C ALA A 42 -45.02 15.86 31.47
N THR A 43 -45.69 15.38 32.53
CA THR A 43 -45.29 14.15 33.24
C THR A 43 -45.49 12.89 32.41
N LEU A 44 -46.56 12.81 31.62
CA LEU A 44 -46.79 11.68 30.69
C LEU A 44 -45.77 11.69 29.55
N ALA A 45 -45.45 12.86 28.98
CA ALA A 45 -44.41 13.00 27.97
C ALA A 45 -43.01 12.64 28.53
N LEU A 46 -42.70 13.04 29.76
CA LEU A 46 -41.46 12.65 30.45
C LEU A 46 -41.42 11.13 30.65
N ALA A 47 -42.47 10.52 31.20
CA ALA A 47 -42.56 9.08 31.44
C ALA A 47 -42.44 8.28 30.13
N ALA A 48 -43.14 8.70 29.06
CA ALA A 48 -43.03 8.12 27.73
C ALA A 48 -41.60 8.26 27.17
N SER A 49 -40.94 9.41 27.34
CA SER A 49 -39.55 9.61 26.91
C SER A 49 -38.56 8.69 27.66
N ILE A 50 -38.81 8.43 28.95
CA ILE A 50 -37.99 7.53 29.77
C ILE A 50 -38.19 6.08 29.34
N VAL A 51 -39.43 5.64 29.11
CA VAL A 51 -39.74 4.28 28.65
C VAL A 51 -39.19 4.04 27.23
N LEU A 52 -39.40 4.98 26.30
CA LEU A 52 -38.84 4.91 24.94
C LEU A 52 -37.30 4.98 24.94
N GLY A 53 -36.71 5.78 25.84
CA GLY A 53 -35.26 5.82 26.06
C GLY A 53 -34.70 4.51 26.61
N PHE A 54 -35.40 3.89 27.57
CA PHE A 54 -35.04 2.58 28.13
C PHE A 54 -35.20 1.45 27.11
N GLU A 55 -36.28 1.45 26.33
CA GLU A 55 -36.46 0.44 25.29
C GLU A 55 -35.48 0.63 24.13
N GLY A 56 -35.22 1.88 23.72
CA GLY A 56 -34.20 2.22 22.73
C GLY A 56 -32.79 1.79 23.15
N THR A 57 -32.43 2.01 24.42
CA THR A 57 -31.15 1.53 24.98
C THR A 57 -31.12 0.01 25.11
N ARG A 58 -32.20 -0.66 25.54
CA ARG A 58 -32.31 -2.13 25.58
C ARG A 58 -32.18 -2.77 24.19
N ARG A 59 -32.84 -2.23 23.17
CA ARG A 59 -32.73 -2.66 21.76
C ARG A 59 -31.31 -2.44 21.24
N ARG A 60 -30.68 -1.29 21.52
CA ARG A 60 -29.30 -0.98 21.15
C ARG A 60 -28.29 -1.92 21.82
N TRP A 61 -28.49 -2.26 23.10
CA TRP A 61 -27.64 -3.19 23.84
C TRP A 61 -27.72 -4.62 23.31
N LYS A 62 -28.93 -5.15 23.08
CA LYS A 62 -29.13 -6.47 22.45
C LYS A 62 -28.44 -6.55 21.08
N ARG A 63 -28.60 -5.51 20.24
CA ARG A 63 -27.95 -5.43 18.92
C ARG A 63 -26.43 -5.43 19.04
N GLN A 64 -25.85 -4.62 19.92
CA GLN A 64 -24.40 -4.61 20.14
C GLN A 64 -23.86 -5.94 20.66
N ARG A 65 -24.62 -6.66 21.49
CA ARG A 65 -24.24 -8.00 21.97
C ARG A 65 -24.14 -9.00 20.81
N HIS A 66 -25.17 -9.11 19.97
CA HIS A 66 -25.13 -9.98 18.81
C HIS A 66 -24.07 -9.58 17.78
N GLU A 67 -23.85 -8.27 17.54
CA GLU A 67 -22.78 -7.80 16.65
C GLU A 67 -21.38 -8.18 17.21
N ARG A 68 -21.18 -8.17 18.54
CA ARG A 68 -19.94 -8.67 19.18
C ARG A 68 -19.78 -10.19 19.08
N GLU A 69 -20.85 -10.95 19.31
CA GLU A 69 -20.87 -12.42 19.20
C GLU A 69 -20.55 -12.87 17.77
N GLN A 70 -21.20 -12.26 16.77
CA GLN A 70 -20.88 -12.49 15.34
C GLN A 70 -19.45 -12.09 15.00
N GLY A 71 -18.99 -10.93 15.46
CA GLY A 71 -17.62 -10.48 15.20
C GLY A 71 -16.57 -11.42 15.81
N ARG A 72 -16.78 -11.91 17.04
CA ARG A 72 -15.87 -12.88 17.69
C ARG A 72 -15.82 -14.21 16.92
N LYS A 73 -16.94 -14.64 16.34
CA LYS A 73 -16.98 -15.85 15.49
C LYS A 73 -16.23 -15.65 14.17
N LEU A 74 -16.48 -14.54 13.47
CA LEU A 74 -15.87 -14.26 12.15
C LEU A 74 -14.38 -13.93 12.20
N VAL A 75 -13.88 -13.32 13.29
CA VAL A 75 -12.44 -13.08 13.48
C VAL A 75 -11.65 -14.38 13.54
N ARG A 76 -12.20 -15.45 14.11
CA ARG A 76 -11.56 -16.78 14.08
C ARG A 76 -11.39 -17.28 12.63
N THR A 77 -12.43 -17.10 11.80
CA THR A 77 -12.55 -17.71 10.46
C THR A 77 -12.23 -16.79 9.27
N ASN A 78 -11.52 -15.67 9.48
CA ASN A 78 -11.04 -14.73 8.43
C ASN A 78 -12.09 -14.18 7.43
N SER A 79 -13.39 -14.33 7.71
CA SER A 79 -14.43 -14.18 6.69
C SER A 79 -15.07 -12.79 6.69
N TRP A 80 -15.34 -12.25 5.51
CA TRP A 80 -16.20 -11.08 5.33
C TRP A 80 -17.67 -11.48 5.07
N LEU A 81 -18.62 -10.62 5.42
CA LEU A 81 -20.03 -10.77 5.08
C LEU A 81 -20.37 -9.90 3.87
N HIS A 82 -20.93 -10.50 2.82
CA HIS A 82 -21.53 -9.76 1.71
C HIS A 82 -22.94 -9.26 2.08
N ASN A 83 -23.14 -7.94 2.03
CA ASN A 83 -24.46 -7.32 2.13
C ASN A 83 -25.14 -7.31 0.75
N LYS A 84 -26.48 -7.17 0.72
CA LYS A 84 -27.26 -7.10 -0.54
C LYS A 84 -26.84 -5.94 -1.44
N ASP A 85 -26.37 -4.84 -0.85
CA ASP A 85 -25.95 -3.62 -1.56
C ASP A 85 -24.53 -3.71 -2.18
N GLY A 86 -23.95 -4.92 -2.29
CA GLY A 86 -22.58 -5.16 -2.74
C GLY A 86 -21.47 -4.80 -1.74
N SER A 87 -21.80 -4.07 -0.67
CA SER A 87 -20.85 -3.74 0.41
C SER A 87 -20.40 -4.96 1.20
N ARG A 88 -19.15 -4.97 1.66
CA ARG A 88 -18.54 -6.05 2.45
C ARG A 88 -18.37 -5.60 3.90
N THR A 89 -18.90 -6.36 4.85
CA THR A 89 -18.69 -6.11 6.29
C THR A 89 -17.60 -7.01 6.82
N ILE A 90 -16.55 -6.41 7.38
CA ILE A 90 -15.50 -7.11 8.13
C ILE A 90 -15.62 -6.79 9.62
N TYR A 91 -15.18 -7.71 10.47
CA TYR A 91 -15.04 -7.49 11.90
C TYR A 91 -13.55 -7.47 12.25
N VAL A 92 -13.08 -6.33 12.74
CA VAL A 92 -11.67 -6.12 13.08
C VAL A 92 -11.49 -6.18 14.60
N PRO A 93 -10.46 -6.85 15.13
CA PRO A 93 -10.12 -6.77 16.55
C PRO A 93 -9.94 -5.31 17.00
N TYR A 94 -10.55 -4.93 18.12
CA TYR A 94 -10.44 -3.59 18.69
C TYR A 94 -10.48 -3.65 20.22
N LYS A 95 -9.34 -3.37 20.85
CA LYS A 95 -9.13 -3.55 22.29
C LYS A 95 -9.52 -4.99 22.70
N GLN A 96 -10.39 -5.15 23.69
CA GLN A 96 -10.89 -6.44 24.18
C GLN A 96 -12.12 -6.99 23.41
N GLY A 97 -12.46 -6.42 22.25
CA GLY A 97 -13.65 -6.80 21.49
C GLY A 97 -13.46 -6.70 19.98
N THR A 98 -14.58 -6.65 19.25
CA THR A 98 -14.60 -6.58 17.79
C THR A 98 -15.35 -5.33 17.32
N SER A 99 -14.81 -4.67 16.29
CA SER A 99 -15.40 -3.50 15.66
C SER A 99 -15.92 -3.86 14.27
N LYS A 100 -17.18 -3.53 14.01
CA LYS A 100 -17.82 -3.74 12.70
C LYS A 100 -17.41 -2.63 11.73
N VAL A 101 -16.75 -3.00 10.64
CA VAL A 101 -16.36 -2.06 9.57
C VAL A 101 -17.05 -2.49 8.28
N THR A 102 -17.95 -1.65 7.77
CA THR A 102 -18.58 -1.84 6.46
C THR A 102 -17.77 -1.08 5.41
N ILE A 103 -17.30 -1.82 4.42
CA ILE A 103 -16.56 -1.33 3.25
C ILE A 103 -17.56 -1.26 2.10
N HIS A 104 -17.81 -0.05 1.62
CA HIS A 104 -18.56 0.17 0.39
C HIS A 104 -17.58 0.16 -0.76
N THR A 105 -17.77 -0.75 -1.71
CA THR A 105 -17.00 -0.79 -2.95
C THR A 105 -17.30 0.43 -3.81
N THR A 106 -16.30 0.89 -4.53
CA THR A 106 -16.41 1.98 -5.49
C THR A 106 -17.29 1.54 -6.66
N LYS A 107 -18.22 2.40 -7.11
CA LYS A 107 -19.14 2.07 -8.21
C LYS A 107 -18.38 2.09 -9.56
N PRO A 108 -18.68 1.17 -10.51
CA PRO A 108 -18.05 1.18 -11.84
C PRO A 108 -18.15 2.53 -12.57
N LEU A 109 -19.32 3.17 -12.53
CA LEU A 109 -19.54 4.53 -13.09
C LEU A 109 -18.59 5.59 -12.50
N THR A 110 -18.15 5.43 -11.26
CA THR A 110 -17.15 6.33 -10.64
C THR A 110 -15.76 6.09 -11.23
N PHE A 111 -15.38 4.83 -11.48
CA PHE A 111 -14.14 4.51 -12.18
C PHE A 111 -14.13 5.01 -13.62
N GLU A 112 -15.25 4.94 -14.35
CA GLU A 112 -15.37 5.50 -15.70
C GLU A 112 -15.24 7.03 -15.72
N ALA A 113 -15.89 7.72 -14.78
CA ALA A 113 -15.77 9.17 -14.64
C ALA A 113 -14.32 9.58 -14.31
N HIS A 114 -13.66 8.88 -13.39
CA HIS A 114 -12.26 9.12 -13.04
C HIS A 114 -11.28 8.69 -14.14
N ARG A 115 -11.57 7.63 -14.92
CA ARG A 115 -10.75 7.20 -16.07
C ARG A 115 -10.52 8.36 -17.05
N ARG A 116 -11.57 9.15 -17.33
CA ARG A 116 -11.45 10.35 -18.19
C ARG A 116 -10.49 11.37 -17.59
N LEU A 117 -10.63 11.67 -16.31
CA LEU A 117 -9.80 12.60 -15.55
C LEU A 117 -8.31 12.19 -15.51
N PHE A 118 -8.00 10.90 -15.32
CA PHE A 118 -6.61 10.41 -15.22
C PHE A 118 -5.93 10.14 -16.57
N LEU A 119 -6.67 9.70 -17.60
CA LEU A 119 -6.10 9.37 -18.92
C LEU A 119 -6.21 10.51 -19.94
N ASN A 120 -7.31 11.28 -19.92
CA ASN A 120 -7.63 12.34 -20.89
C ASN A 120 -7.89 13.68 -20.16
N PRO A 121 -6.86 14.32 -19.58
CA PRO A 121 -7.01 15.59 -18.88
C PRO A 121 -7.58 16.68 -19.80
N PRO A 122 -8.48 17.55 -19.29
CA PRO A 122 -9.15 18.55 -20.12
C PRO A 122 -8.19 19.61 -20.70
N ARG A 123 -8.45 19.98 -21.97
CA ARG A 123 -7.73 21.03 -22.75
C ARG A 123 -7.64 22.40 -22.07
N VAL A 124 -8.47 22.66 -21.04
CA VAL A 124 -8.48 23.89 -20.22
C VAL A 124 -7.14 24.14 -19.48
N SER A 125 -6.23 23.16 -19.49
CA SER A 125 -4.88 23.28 -18.94
C SER A 125 -3.87 24.04 -19.82
N GLY A 126 -4.26 24.53 -21.01
CA GLY A 126 -3.37 25.32 -21.88
C GLY A 126 -2.16 24.56 -22.43
N LEU A 127 -2.15 23.23 -22.26
CA LEU A 127 -1.19 22.32 -22.87
C LEU A 127 -1.64 22.05 -24.30
N GLY A 128 -0.77 22.34 -25.26
CA GLY A 128 -1.07 22.24 -26.70
C GLY A 128 -1.42 20.81 -27.14
N ASP A 129 -2.09 20.71 -28.29
CA ASP A 129 -2.56 19.45 -28.86
C ASP A 129 -1.45 18.38 -28.91
N GLY A 130 -1.82 17.17 -28.48
CA GLY A 130 -0.94 16.00 -28.50
C GLY A 130 -0.16 15.71 -27.20
N THR A 131 -0.11 16.62 -26.22
CA THR A 131 0.65 16.39 -24.97
C THR A 131 -0.21 16.36 -23.72
N VAL A 132 -0.89 15.22 -23.50
CA VAL A 132 -1.28 14.80 -22.15
C VAL A 132 -0.03 14.86 -21.26
N PRO A 133 -0.03 15.62 -20.14
CA PRO A 133 1.12 15.65 -19.23
C PRO A 133 1.34 14.24 -18.69
N SER A 134 2.36 13.57 -19.23
CA SER A 134 2.64 12.18 -18.90
C SER A 134 2.77 11.98 -17.39
N ALA A 135 2.50 10.77 -16.91
CA ALA A 135 2.75 10.38 -15.53
C ALA A 135 4.23 10.47 -15.08
N GLN A 136 5.11 10.99 -15.95
CA GLN A 136 6.54 11.23 -15.77
C GLN A 136 6.92 12.72 -15.91
N THR A 137 5.96 13.66 -16.00
CA THR A 137 6.27 15.10 -16.03
C THR A 137 7.10 15.52 -14.82
N LYS A 138 8.16 16.30 -15.05
CA LYS A 138 9.12 16.75 -14.03
C LYS A 138 8.39 17.31 -12.79
N PRO A 139 8.56 16.72 -11.58
CA PRO A 139 7.90 17.19 -10.36
C PRO A 139 8.25 18.66 -10.06
N GLY A 140 7.23 19.48 -9.85
CA GLY A 140 7.37 20.91 -9.59
C GLY A 140 6.02 21.64 -9.51
N LEU A 141 6.06 22.90 -9.07
CA LEU A 141 4.87 23.75 -8.86
C LEU A 141 4.35 24.33 -10.19
N ASN A 142 3.84 23.43 -11.04
CA ASN A 142 3.34 23.70 -12.38
C ASN A 142 1.84 23.43 -12.49
N LEU A 143 1.20 23.85 -13.59
CA LEU A 143 -0.22 23.57 -13.83
C LEU A 143 -0.55 22.06 -13.83
N ALA A 144 0.41 21.22 -14.26
CA ALA A 144 0.31 19.77 -14.17
C ALA A 144 0.17 19.27 -12.72
N PHE A 145 0.92 19.84 -11.76
CA PHE A 145 0.78 19.50 -10.34
C PHE A 145 -0.63 19.86 -9.83
N LEU A 146 -1.15 21.04 -10.19
CA LEU A 146 -2.49 21.46 -9.80
C LEU A 146 -3.55 20.48 -10.34
N HIS A 147 -3.45 20.07 -11.61
CA HIS A 147 -4.33 19.05 -12.18
C HIS A 147 -4.22 17.70 -11.44
N GLN A 148 -3.00 17.21 -11.22
CA GLN A 148 -2.76 15.94 -10.51
C GLN A 148 -3.32 15.98 -9.09
N PHE A 149 -3.07 17.06 -8.34
CA PHE A 149 -3.55 17.25 -6.98
C PHE A 149 -5.09 17.33 -6.90
N LEU A 150 -5.72 18.15 -7.75
CA LEU A 150 -7.18 18.24 -7.84
C LEU A 150 -7.81 16.90 -8.25
N SER A 151 -7.13 16.12 -9.08
CA SER A 151 -7.59 14.79 -9.49
C SER A 151 -7.57 13.78 -8.33
N LEU A 152 -6.54 13.81 -7.48
CA LEU A 152 -6.51 13.00 -6.25
C LEU A 152 -7.55 13.49 -5.23
N MET A 153 -7.74 14.80 -5.13
CA MET A 153 -8.72 15.43 -4.24
C MET A 153 -10.18 15.05 -4.59
N SER A 154 -10.51 14.81 -5.87
CA SER A 154 -11.85 14.33 -6.24
C SER A 154 -12.17 12.94 -5.69
N ILE A 155 -11.16 12.09 -5.49
CA ILE A 155 -11.30 10.77 -4.82
C ILE A 155 -11.42 10.96 -3.29
N MET A 156 -10.60 11.85 -2.71
CA MET A 156 -10.55 12.09 -1.26
C MET A 156 -11.82 12.79 -0.74
N ILE A 157 -12.36 13.74 -1.50
CA ILE A 157 -13.51 14.59 -1.15
C ILE A 157 -14.54 14.53 -2.30
N PRO A 158 -15.28 13.43 -2.45
CA PRO A 158 -16.15 13.23 -3.62
C PRO A 158 -17.40 14.13 -3.61
N ARG A 159 -17.82 14.65 -2.46
CA ARG A 159 -19.01 15.50 -2.28
C ARG A 159 -18.86 16.40 -1.06
N TRP A 160 -19.46 17.60 -1.09
CA TRP A 160 -19.55 18.51 0.06
C TRP A 160 -20.27 17.93 1.29
N SER A 161 -21.16 16.95 1.08
CA SER A 161 -21.85 16.21 2.16
C SER A 161 -21.01 15.03 2.70
N SER A 162 -19.76 14.85 2.29
CA SER A 162 -18.94 13.73 2.76
C SER A 162 -18.39 14.00 4.18
N LYS A 163 -18.02 12.93 4.88
CA LYS A 163 -17.40 13.01 6.22
C LYS A 163 -16.10 13.80 6.18
N GLU A 164 -15.35 13.67 5.10
CA GLU A 164 -14.07 14.32 4.85
C GLU A 164 -14.26 15.84 4.70
N ALA A 165 -15.27 16.29 3.94
CA ALA A 165 -15.66 17.70 3.85
C ALA A 165 -16.08 18.28 5.21
N GLY A 166 -16.86 17.54 6.01
CA GLY A 166 -17.24 17.95 7.37
C GLY A 166 -16.06 18.08 8.34
N LEU A 167 -15.04 17.22 8.21
CA LEU A 167 -13.79 17.34 8.99
C LEU A 167 -12.98 18.57 8.59
N LEU A 168 -12.88 18.87 7.28
CA LEU A 168 -12.20 20.07 6.78
C LEU A 168 -12.93 21.35 7.19
N LEU A 169 -14.26 21.38 7.12
CA LEU A 169 -15.05 22.51 7.60
C LEU A 169 -14.85 22.75 9.11
N SER A 170 -14.83 21.67 9.90
CA SER A 170 -14.51 21.76 11.33
C SER A 170 -13.11 22.32 11.55
N HIS A 171 -12.13 21.86 10.77
CA HIS A 171 -10.76 22.37 10.82
C HIS A 171 -10.72 23.87 10.48
N ALA A 172 -11.40 24.31 9.41
CA ALA A 172 -11.49 25.72 9.01
C ALA A 172 -11.97 26.63 10.16
N VAL A 173 -13.03 26.21 10.87
CA VAL A 173 -13.57 26.94 12.02
C VAL A 173 -12.54 27.09 13.14
N PHE A 174 -11.76 26.04 13.43
CA PHE A 174 -10.69 26.11 14.44
C PHE A 174 -9.50 26.97 14.00
N LEU A 175 -9.17 27.03 12.70
CA LEU A 175 -8.14 27.95 12.18
C LEU A 175 -8.59 29.41 12.32
N MET A 176 -9.82 29.73 11.89
CA MET A 176 -10.41 31.08 12.06
C MET A 176 -10.49 31.49 13.53
N LEU A 177 -10.91 30.57 14.41
CA LEU A 177 -10.92 30.77 15.86
C LEU A 177 -9.51 31.04 16.39
N ARG A 178 -8.49 30.34 15.90
CA ARG A 178 -7.10 30.56 16.34
C ARG A 178 -6.56 31.94 15.93
N THR A 179 -6.85 32.42 14.72
CA THR A 179 -6.46 33.78 14.31
C THR A 179 -7.21 34.83 15.13
N TYR A 180 -8.52 34.66 15.34
CA TYR A 180 -9.31 35.54 16.22
C TYR A 180 -8.74 35.60 17.65
N LEU A 181 -8.46 34.46 18.28
CA LEU A 181 -7.87 34.42 19.61
C LEU A 181 -6.49 35.10 19.66
N SER A 182 -5.69 35.00 18.59
CA SER A 182 -4.40 35.69 18.50
C SER A 182 -4.56 37.22 18.48
N LEU A 183 -5.61 37.76 17.84
CA LEU A 183 -5.95 39.18 17.91
C LEU A 183 -6.39 39.61 19.31
N VAL A 184 -7.20 38.80 20.00
CA VAL A 184 -7.67 39.11 21.36
C VAL A 184 -6.50 39.11 22.36
N VAL A 185 -5.57 38.15 22.25
CA VAL A 185 -4.32 38.16 23.03
C VAL A 185 -3.52 39.43 22.76
N ALA A 186 -3.32 39.81 21.48
CA ALA A 186 -2.57 41.00 21.13
C ALA A 186 -3.19 42.31 21.69
N ARG A 187 -4.52 42.39 21.79
CA ARG A 187 -5.22 43.51 22.45
C ARG A 187 -5.05 43.50 23.97
N LEU A 188 -5.25 42.33 24.61
CA LEU A 188 -5.08 42.18 26.06
C LEU A 188 -3.66 42.49 26.52
N ASP A 189 -2.64 42.10 25.75
CA ASP A 189 -1.25 42.46 26.03
C ASP A 189 -1.02 43.97 25.97
N GLY A 190 -1.67 44.67 25.03
CA GLY A 190 -1.63 46.13 24.95
C GLY A 190 -2.33 46.81 26.14
N GLU A 191 -3.44 46.26 26.61
CA GLU A 191 -4.11 46.69 27.86
C GLU A 191 -3.23 46.44 29.08
N LEU A 192 -2.58 45.27 29.17
CA LEU A 192 -1.66 44.92 30.25
C LEU A 192 -0.46 45.87 30.34
N VAL A 193 0.18 46.16 29.20
CA VAL A 193 1.30 47.13 29.16
C VAL A 193 0.82 48.54 29.51
N ARG A 194 -0.34 48.98 29.01
CA ARG A 194 -0.94 50.28 29.37
C ARG A 194 -1.19 50.40 30.87
N ASP A 195 -1.74 49.35 31.48
CA ASP A 195 -2.13 49.33 32.90
C ASP A 195 -0.92 49.17 33.83
N LEU A 196 0.12 48.47 33.38
CA LEU A 196 1.44 48.43 34.03
C LEU A 196 2.09 49.83 34.06
N VAL A 197 2.16 50.50 32.90
CA VAL A 197 2.67 51.89 32.78
C VAL A 197 1.75 52.89 33.52
N ALA A 198 0.50 52.54 33.79
CA ALA A 198 -0.42 53.35 34.61
C ALA A 198 -0.20 53.21 36.12
N GLY A 199 0.55 52.21 36.60
CA GLY A 199 0.57 51.82 38.02
C GLY A 199 -0.74 51.16 38.50
N ASN A 200 -1.66 50.76 37.60
CA ASN A 200 -2.99 50.25 37.95
C ASN A 200 -2.97 48.75 38.31
N GLY A 201 -2.33 48.41 39.44
CA GLY A 201 -2.09 47.02 39.86
C GLY A 201 -3.32 46.11 39.89
N LYS A 202 -4.51 46.62 40.26
CA LYS A 202 -5.76 45.82 40.26
C LYS A 202 -6.22 45.45 38.85
N SER A 203 -6.20 46.40 37.92
CA SER A 203 -6.58 46.16 36.51
C SER A 203 -5.56 45.25 35.82
N PHE A 204 -4.27 45.44 36.11
CA PHE A 204 -3.18 44.60 35.64
C PHE A 204 -3.35 43.13 36.10
N LEU A 205 -3.61 42.89 37.40
CA LEU A 205 -3.83 41.54 37.94
C LEU A 205 -5.06 40.86 37.30
N TRP A 206 -6.16 41.59 37.10
CA TRP A 206 -7.35 41.07 36.43
C TRP A 206 -7.10 40.81 34.93
N GLY A 207 -6.29 41.64 34.28
CA GLY A 207 -5.79 41.42 32.92
C GLY A 207 -4.98 40.13 32.81
N ILE A 208 -4.09 39.86 33.77
CA ILE A 208 -3.29 38.62 33.81
C ILE A 208 -4.22 37.40 33.96
N LEU A 209 -5.23 37.47 34.82
CA LEU A 209 -6.19 36.37 34.99
C LEU A 209 -6.97 36.09 33.70
N LYS A 210 -7.45 37.14 33.01
CA LYS A 210 -8.07 37.02 31.67
C LYS A 210 -7.11 36.41 30.66
N TRP A 211 -5.85 36.83 30.66
CA TRP A 211 -4.80 36.37 29.76
C TRP A 211 -4.52 34.88 29.93
N PHE A 212 -4.38 34.39 31.18
CA PHE A 212 -4.24 32.96 31.47
C PHE A 212 -5.47 32.15 31.02
N GLY A 213 -6.68 32.62 31.29
CA GLY A 213 -7.91 31.96 30.84
C GLY A 213 -8.00 31.85 29.32
N LEU A 214 -7.67 32.94 28.61
CA LEU A 214 -7.62 32.96 27.15
C LEU A 214 -6.49 32.06 26.60
N GLY A 215 -5.33 32.03 27.26
CA GLY A 215 -4.20 31.17 26.93
C GLY A 215 -4.56 29.68 26.99
N GLY A 216 -5.31 29.26 28.02
CA GLY A 216 -5.85 27.90 28.13
C GLY A 216 -6.75 27.52 26.94
N PHE A 217 -7.69 28.39 26.58
CA PHE A 217 -8.59 28.17 25.44
C PHE A 217 -7.85 28.21 24.08
N ALA A 218 -6.85 29.08 23.93
CA ALA A 218 -5.99 29.14 22.75
C ALA A 218 -5.10 27.88 22.63
N SER A 219 -4.66 27.30 23.75
CA SER A 219 -3.93 26.03 23.80
C SER A 219 -4.81 24.86 23.36
N TYR A 220 -6.03 24.75 23.90
CA TYR A 220 -7.03 23.78 23.44
C TYR A 220 -7.30 23.88 21.94
N THR A 221 -7.50 25.10 21.43
CA THR A 221 -7.70 25.36 19.99
C THR A 221 -6.52 24.86 19.15
N ASN A 222 -5.28 25.05 19.62
CA ASN A 222 -4.07 24.57 18.94
C ASN A 222 -3.94 23.03 18.96
N ALA A 223 -4.33 22.38 20.06
CA ALA A 223 -4.39 20.92 20.14
C ALA A 223 -5.47 20.34 19.20
N MET A 224 -6.64 20.99 19.11
CA MET A 224 -7.72 20.59 18.20
C MET A 224 -7.34 20.72 16.73
N ILE A 225 -6.59 21.76 16.33
CA ILE A 225 -6.04 21.89 14.96
C ILE A 225 -5.20 20.66 14.61
N LYS A 226 -4.19 20.33 15.43
CA LYS A 226 -3.33 19.14 15.23
C LYS A 226 -4.12 17.82 15.21
N TYR A 227 -5.15 17.71 16.04
CA TYR A 227 -6.06 16.56 16.03
C TYR A 227 -6.84 16.45 14.72
N PHE A 228 -7.43 17.55 14.23
CA PHE A 228 -8.16 17.56 12.97
C PHE A 228 -7.26 17.29 11.77
N GLU A 229 -6.06 17.85 11.73
CA GLU A 229 -5.03 17.53 10.73
C GLU A 229 -4.75 16.02 10.66
N SER A 230 -4.45 15.41 11.81
CA SER A 230 -4.22 13.96 11.92
C SER A 230 -5.45 13.15 11.50
N LYS A 231 -6.67 13.58 11.85
CA LYS A 231 -7.92 12.91 11.46
C LYS A 231 -8.22 13.04 9.97
N VAL A 232 -7.91 14.18 9.36
CA VAL A 232 -8.05 14.42 7.91
C VAL A 232 -7.07 13.53 7.15
N SER A 233 -5.79 13.48 7.55
CA SER A 233 -4.80 12.55 6.96
C SER A 233 -5.25 11.08 6.99
N ILE A 234 -5.75 10.60 8.14
CA ILE A 234 -6.29 9.24 8.27
C ILE A 234 -7.51 9.03 7.37
N ALA A 235 -8.41 10.01 7.26
CA ALA A 235 -9.61 9.91 6.43
C ALA A 235 -9.26 9.86 4.93
N PHE A 236 -8.35 10.73 4.48
CA PHE A 236 -7.81 10.75 3.12
C PHE A 236 -7.13 9.43 2.77
N ARG A 237 -6.21 8.93 3.62
CA ARG A 237 -5.56 7.63 3.42
C ARG A 237 -6.58 6.50 3.33
N THR A 238 -7.56 6.47 4.24
CA THR A 238 -8.61 5.44 4.26
C THR A 238 -9.43 5.44 2.96
N ARG A 239 -9.69 6.62 2.36
CA ARG A 239 -10.39 6.74 1.07
C ARG A 239 -9.54 6.25 -0.08
N LEU A 240 -8.33 6.78 -0.22
CA LEU A 240 -7.43 6.45 -1.33
C LEU A 240 -7.01 4.98 -1.30
N THR A 241 -6.65 4.41 -0.15
CA THR A 241 -6.30 2.98 -0.05
C THR A 241 -7.47 2.09 -0.49
N ARG A 242 -8.72 2.42 -0.11
CA ARG A 242 -9.90 1.64 -0.57
C ARG A 242 -10.13 1.77 -2.07
N TYR A 243 -10.05 2.99 -2.61
CA TYR A 243 -10.19 3.24 -4.04
C TYR A 243 -9.12 2.50 -4.86
N ILE A 244 -7.87 2.53 -4.40
CA ILE A 244 -6.76 1.81 -5.02
C ILE A 244 -6.98 0.30 -4.90
N HIS A 245 -7.38 -0.22 -3.74
CA HIS A 245 -7.64 -1.66 -3.57
C HIS A 245 -8.78 -2.15 -4.48
N ASP A 246 -9.88 -1.40 -4.59
CA ASP A 246 -11.00 -1.72 -5.49
C ASP A 246 -10.55 -1.71 -6.98
N LEU A 247 -9.56 -0.89 -7.36
CA LEU A 247 -9.02 -0.79 -8.72
C LEU A 247 -7.85 -1.76 -9.00
N TYR A 248 -7.12 -2.18 -7.96
CA TYR A 248 -5.94 -3.06 -8.04
C TYR A 248 -6.33 -4.54 -7.94
N LEU A 249 -7.26 -4.87 -7.04
CA LEU A 249 -7.76 -6.22 -6.78
C LEU A 249 -9.14 -6.40 -7.42
N ASN A 250 -9.15 -6.54 -8.75
CA ASN A 250 -10.35 -6.68 -9.56
C ASN A 250 -10.28 -7.89 -10.52
N ASP A 251 -11.42 -8.20 -11.15
CA ASP A 251 -11.57 -9.33 -12.08
C ASP A 251 -10.77 -9.15 -13.39
N ASN A 252 -10.21 -7.96 -13.65
CA ASN A 252 -9.31 -7.66 -14.77
C ASN A 252 -7.84 -8.00 -14.46
N LEU A 253 -7.54 -8.53 -13.27
CA LEU A 253 -6.21 -8.96 -12.83
C LEU A 253 -5.17 -7.83 -12.82
N ASN A 254 -5.60 -6.60 -12.52
CA ASN A 254 -4.75 -5.40 -12.56
C ASN A 254 -3.47 -5.53 -11.72
N TYR A 255 -3.52 -6.25 -10.58
CA TYR A 255 -2.37 -6.52 -9.74
C TYR A 255 -1.25 -7.31 -10.44
N TYR A 256 -1.63 -8.25 -11.32
CA TYR A 256 -0.68 -9.01 -12.14
C TYR A 256 -0.17 -8.15 -13.30
N LYS A 257 -1.10 -7.54 -14.06
CA LYS A 257 -0.80 -6.75 -15.25
C LYS A 257 0.14 -5.55 -14.95
N LEU A 258 -0.03 -4.89 -13.80
CA LEU A 258 0.81 -3.75 -13.39
C LEU A 258 2.29 -4.13 -13.22
N SER A 259 2.56 -5.29 -12.60
CA SER A 259 3.92 -5.73 -12.30
C SER A 259 4.59 -6.46 -13.47
N ASN A 260 3.82 -7.21 -14.26
CA ASN A 260 4.36 -8.19 -15.21
C ASN A 260 4.14 -7.83 -16.69
N LEU A 261 3.33 -6.82 -17.01
CA LEU A 261 3.09 -6.37 -18.40
C LEU A 261 3.42 -4.87 -18.57
N ASP A 262 2.82 -4.01 -17.73
CA ASP A 262 2.83 -2.56 -17.93
C ASP A 262 4.19 -1.91 -17.65
N GLY A 263 4.96 -2.42 -16.68
CA GLY A 263 6.28 -1.91 -16.27
C GLY A 263 6.32 -0.46 -15.72
N GLY A 264 5.27 0.35 -15.91
CA GLY A 264 5.30 1.80 -15.77
C GLY A 264 5.45 2.32 -14.34
N VAL A 265 5.29 1.47 -13.34
CA VAL A 265 5.49 1.76 -11.89
C VAL A 265 6.73 1.04 -11.33
N GLY A 266 7.37 0.17 -12.12
CA GLY A 266 8.45 -0.72 -11.66
C GLY A 266 7.96 -1.81 -10.70
N GLN A 267 8.92 -2.54 -10.10
CA GLN A 267 8.66 -3.71 -9.24
C GLN A 267 8.11 -3.37 -7.82
N ALA A 268 7.77 -2.10 -7.52
CA ALA A 268 7.55 -1.61 -6.15
C ALA A 268 6.14 -1.01 -5.91
N ALA A 269 5.09 -1.59 -6.50
CA ALA A 269 3.71 -1.12 -6.33
C ALA A 269 3.26 -1.08 -4.85
N ASP A 270 3.80 -1.98 -4.03
CA ASP A 270 3.63 -2.02 -2.57
C ASP A 270 4.17 -0.75 -1.88
N GLN A 271 5.32 -0.22 -2.31
CA GLN A 271 5.90 1.02 -1.78
C GLN A 271 4.96 2.22 -2.02
N PHE A 272 4.39 2.32 -3.23
CA PHE A 272 3.43 3.39 -3.56
C PHE A 272 2.17 3.31 -2.69
N ILE A 273 1.61 2.10 -2.51
CA ILE A 273 0.36 1.89 -1.74
C ILE A 273 0.58 2.08 -0.23
N THR A 274 1.72 1.68 0.31
CA THR A 274 1.98 1.67 1.76
C THR A 274 2.67 2.93 2.26
N GLN A 275 3.73 3.38 1.60
CA GLN A 275 4.61 4.46 2.06
C GLN A 275 4.25 5.79 1.40
N ASP A 276 4.30 5.89 0.07
CA ASP A 276 4.07 7.16 -0.63
C ASP A 276 2.67 7.72 -0.39
N LEU A 277 1.65 6.85 -0.41
CA LEU A 277 0.28 7.25 -0.11
C LEU A 277 0.13 7.81 1.33
N THR A 278 0.89 7.28 2.29
CA THR A 278 0.89 7.77 3.67
C THR A 278 1.51 9.16 3.75
N LEU A 279 2.66 9.35 3.10
CA LEU A 279 3.37 10.64 3.05
C LEU A 279 2.53 11.70 2.32
N PHE A 280 1.92 11.34 1.18
CA PHE A 280 0.98 12.19 0.45
C PHE A 280 -0.19 12.65 1.34
N CYS A 281 -0.88 11.71 2.01
CA CYS A 281 -2.06 12.07 2.83
C CYS A 281 -1.70 12.93 4.05
N ALA A 282 -0.51 12.72 4.63
CA ALA A 282 0.00 13.57 5.71
C ALA A 282 0.34 14.98 5.20
N ALA A 283 1.10 15.09 4.10
CA ALA A 283 1.48 16.37 3.49
C ALA A 283 0.24 17.16 3.02
N ALA A 284 -0.73 16.50 2.38
CA ALA A 284 -1.97 17.12 1.93
C ALA A 284 -2.87 17.61 3.08
N ALA A 285 -2.86 16.92 4.23
CA ALA A 285 -3.57 17.36 5.42
C ALA A 285 -2.86 18.53 6.12
N ASN A 286 -1.53 18.48 6.25
CA ASN A 286 -0.71 19.58 6.77
C ASN A 286 -0.86 20.85 5.92
N LEU A 287 -0.91 20.73 4.58
CA LEU A 287 -1.06 21.87 3.67
C LEU A 287 -2.26 22.76 4.01
N TYR A 288 -3.36 22.15 4.46
CA TYR A 288 -4.56 22.89 4.88
C TYR A 288 -4.29 23.80 6.08
N SER A 289 -3.52 23.32 7.06
CA SER A 289 -3.04 24.10 8.21
C SER A 289 -1.97 25.12 7.80
N SER A 290 -0.97 24.68 7.04
CA SER A 290 0.27 25.42 6.78
C SER A 290 0.08 26.56 5.78
N LEU A 291 -0.77 26.43 4.76
CA LEU A 291 -1.19 27.57 3.93
C LEU A 291 -2.38 28.32 4.52
N GLY A 292 -3.38 27.60 5.05
CA GLY A 292 -4.64 28.20 5.49
C GLY A 292 -4.47 29.24 6.60
N LYS A 293 -3.69 28.92 7.64
CA LYS A 293 -3.48 29.85 8.77
C LYS A 293 -2.67 31.10 8.38
N PRO A 294 -1.48 31.00 7.74
CA PRO A 294 -0.75 32.19 7.30
C PRO A 294 -1.53 33.06 6.31
N PHE A 295 -2.34 32.46 5.43
CA PHE A 295 -3.20 33.21 4.52
C PHE A 295 -4.26 34.02 5.28
N VAL A 296 -4.96 33.41 6.24
CA VAL A 296 -5.95 34.10 7.09
C VAL A 296 -5.28 35.16 7.95
N ASP A 297 -4.15 34.85 8.59
CA ASP A 297 -3.34 35.80 9.37
C ASP A 297 -2.95 37.01 8.49
N LEU A 298 -2.43 36.78 7.28
CA LEU A 298 -1.98 37.83 6.36
C LEU A 298 -3.13 38.70 5.84
N CYS A 299 -4.30 38.13 5.51
CA CYS A 299 -5.47 38.90 5.13
C CYS A 299 -5.97 39.79 6.28
N VAL A 300 -6.06 39.24 7.49
CA VAL A 300 -6.53 39.94 8.70
C VAL A 300 -5.56 41.05 9.10
N PHE A 301 -4.25 40.77 9.17
CA PHE A 301 -3.25 41.76 9.52
C PHE A 301 -3.09 42.83 8.44
N SER A 302 -3.13 42.48 7.15
CA SER A 302 -3.14 43.47 6.05
C SER A 302 -4.33 44.42 6.13
N PHE A 303 -5.53 43.91 6.42
CA PHE A 303 -6.72 44.75 6.60
C PHE A 303 -6.61 45.67 7.83
N GLN A 304 -6.05 45.16 8.94
CA GLN A 304 -5.83 45.97 10.13
C GLN A 304 -4.76 47.05 9.91
N LEU A 305 -3.68 46.72 9.19
CA LEU A 305 -2.60 47.64 8.82
C LEU A 305 -3.06 48.74 7.87
N TYR A 306 -3.90 48.40 6.89
CA TYR A 306 -4.55 49.37 6.00
C TYR A 306 -5.34 50.42 6.79
N ARG A 307 -6.02 50.00 7.87
CA ARG A 307 -6.78 50.92 8.73
C ARG A 307 -5.89 51.79 9.64
N SER A 308 -4.69 51.34 10.04
CA SER A 308 -3.82 52.08 10.97
C SER A 308 -2.70 52.90 10.32
N LEU A 309 -2.17 52.50 9.15
CA LEU A 309 -1.13 53.25 8.41
C LEU A 309 -1.59 53.73 7.01
N GLY A 310 -2.80 53.37 6.57
CA GLY A 310 -3.31 53.77 5.26
C GLY A 310 -2.78 52.93 4.08
N PRO A 311 -3.17 53.30 2.84
CA PRO A 311 -2.92 52.50 1.64
C PRO A 311 -1.42 52.37 1.27
N LEU A 312 -0.63 53.41 1.49
CA LEU A 312 0.80 53.46 1.11
C LEU A 312 1.62 52.37 1.82
N ALA A 313 1.42 52.19 3.12
CA ALA A 313 2.09 51.16 3.91
C ALA A 313 1.69 49.74 3.47
N LEU A 314 0.42 49.53 3.10
CA LEU A 314 -0.03 48.25 2.54
C LEU A 314 0.63 47.98 1.18
N SER A 315 0.68 48.96 0.27
CA SER A 315 1.30 48.78 -1.05
C SER A 315 2.79 48.49 -0.98
N GLY A 316 3.54 49.19 -0.10
CA GLY A 316 4.96 48.93 0.11
C GLY A 316 5.20 47.52 0.65
N LEU A 317 4.43 47.11 1.65
CA LEU A 317 4.53 45.78 2.25
C LEU A 317 4.17 44.66 1.27
N MET A 318 3.12 44.82 0.45
CA MET A 318 2.79 43.85 -0.60
C MET A 318 3.86 43.81 -1.70
N SER A 319 4.45 44.95 -2.08
CA SER A 319 5.57 45.00 -3.03
C SER A 319 6.79 44.24 -2.50
N ASN A 320 7.16 44.43 -1.22
CA ASN A 320 8.22 43.66 -0.57
C ASN A 320 7.89 42.15 -0.53
N TYR A 321 6.63 41.78 -0.31
CA TYR A 321 6.18 40.39 -0.37
C TYR A 321 6.44 39.74 -1.73
N PHE A 322 5.97 40.37 -2.81
CA PHE A 322 6.14 39.85 -4.17
C PHE A 322 7.62 39.80 -4.59
N LEU A 323 8.42 40.81 -4.23
CA LEU A 323 9.85 40.83 -4.49
C LEU A 323 10.57 39.68 -3.76
N THR A 324 10.30 39.51 -2.48
CA THR A 324 10.86 38.42 -1.64
C THR A 324 10.50 37.05 -2.23
N ALA A 325 9.22 36.83 -2.56
CA ALA A 325 8.75 35.58 -3.15
C ALA A 325 9.38 35.28 -4.52
N SER A 326 9.58 36.31 -5.36
CA SER A 326 10.25 36.17 -6.66
C SER A 326 11.71 35.77 -6.53
N ILE A 327 12.45 36.42 -5.63
CA ILE A 327 13.87 36.11 -5.33
C ILE A 327 14.00 34.68 -4.80
N LEU A 328 13.24 34.32 -3.76
CA LEU A 328 13.32 32.98 -3.17
C LEU A 328 12.86 31.88 -4.14
N ARG A 329 11.84 32.13 -4.98
CA ARG A 329 11.44 31.18 -6.04
C ARG A 329 12.53 30.98 -7.09
N ARG A 330 13.27 32.03 -7.47
CA ARG A 330 14.35 31.95 -8.47
C ARG A 330 15.60 31.26 -7.93
N LEU A 331 15.85 31.37 -6.62
CA LEU A 331 17.01 30.75 -5.95
C LEU A 331 16.69 29.39 -5.31
N SER A 332 15.42 28.99 -5.23
CA SER A 332 14.99 27.70 -4.67
C SER A 332 15.50 26.51 -5.48
N PRO A 333 16.22 25.56 -4.85
CA PRO A 333 16.48 24.26 -5.44
C PRO A 333 15.20 23.48 -5.80
N PRO A 334 15.27 22.50 -6.73
CA PRO A 334 14.14 21.66 -7.10
C PRO A 334 13.90 20.54 -6.06
N PHE A 335 13.50 20.91 -4.84
CA PHE A 335 13.33 19.99 -3.70
C PHE A 335 12.43 18.78 -4.00
N GLY A 336 11.33 18.97 -4.73
CA GLY A 336 10.44 17.87 -5.12
C GLY A 336 11.12 16.80 -6.00
N LYS A 337 12.04 17.21 -6.89
CA LYS A 337 12.85 16.26 -7.69
C LYS A 337 13.87 15.53 -6.81
N LEU A 338 14.53 16.24 -5.90
CA LEU A 338 15.52 15.67 -4.99
C LEU A 338 14.88 14.60 -4.08
N LYS A 339 13.71 14.90 -3.50
CA LYS A 339 12.91 13.94 -2.73
C LYS A 339 12.39 12.75 -3.54
N ALA A 340 11.99 12.96 -4.80
CA ALA A 340 11.57 11.85 -5.66
C ALA A 340 12.73 10.86 -5.95
N VAL A 341 13.96 11.34 -6.11
CA VAL A 341 15.16 10.51 -6.29
C VAL A 341 15.58 9.82 -4.98
N GLU A 342 15.54 10.53 -3.85
CA GLU A 342 15.79 9.98 -2.51
C GLU A 342 14.89 8.77 -2.23
N GLY A 343 13.57 8.92 -2.39
CA GLY A 343 12.61 7.83 -2.19
C GLY A 343 12.67 6.71 -3.25
N ARG A 344 13.37 6.91 -4.37
CA ARG A 344 13.70 5.81 -5.31
C ARG A 344 14.89 5.01 -4.78
N LYS A 345 15.97 5.68 -4.39
CA LYS A 345 17.17 5.02 -3.81
C LYS A 345 16.87 4.28 -2.51
N GLU A 346 15.99 4.81 -1.67
CA GLU A 346 15.45 4.11 -0.50
C GLU A 346 14.68 2.83 -0.89
N GLY A 347 13.88 2.89 -1.96
CA GLY A 347 13.15 1.76 -2.52
C GLY A 347 14.08 0.67 -3.09
N ASP A 348 15.12 1.07 -3.84
CA ASP A 348 16.13 0.16 -4.39
C ASP A 348 16.86 -0.60 -3.25
N PHE A 349 17.28 0.10 -2.20
CA PHE A 349 17.90 -0.50 -1.01
C PHE A 349 16.95 -1.45 -0.26
N ARG A 350 15.68 -1.06 -0.08
CA ARG A 350 14.66 -1.91 0.54
C ARG A 350 14.35 -3.17 -0.29
N SER A 351 14.38 -3.05 -1.61
CA SER A 351 14.19 -4.17 -2.54
C SER A 351 15.30 -5.22 -2.41
N LEU A 352 16.57 -4.79 -2.25
CA LEU A 352 17.68 -5.71 -1.97
C LEU A 352 17.49 -6.46 -0.64
N HIS A 353 17.04 -5.80 0.43
CA HIS A 353 16.70 -6.47 1.68
C HIS A 353 15.53 -7.45 1.54
N ALA A 354 14.48 -7.09 0.79
CA ALA A 354 13.36 -7.99 0.50
C ALA A 354 13.81 -9.23 -0.29
N ARG A 355 14.75 -9.09 -1.24
CA ARG A 355 15.37 -10.20 -1.98
C ARG A 355 16.19 -11.10 -1.07
N LEU A 356 16.96 -10.56 -0.13
CA LEU A 356 17.68 -11.36 0.87
C LEU A 356 16.71 -12.16 1.74
N ILE A 357 15.63 -11.55 2.24
CA ILE A 357 14.61 -12.27 3.05
C ILE A 357 13.92 -13.36 2.24
N ALA A 358 13.61 -13.09 0.97
CA ALA A 358 12.88 -14.02 0.11
C ALA A 358 13.70 -15.27 -0.29
N ASN A 359 15.04 -15.14 -0.35
CA ASN A 359 15.97 -16.20 -0.77
C ASN A 359 17.05 -16.45 0.33
N ALA A 360 16.65 -16.36 1.60
CA ALA A 360 17.59 -16.39 2.74
C ALA A 360 18.28 -17.75 2.89
N GLU A 361 17.56 -18.83 2.58
CA GLU A 361 18.01 -20.21 2.62
C GLU A 361 19.05 -20.47 1.52
N GLU A 362 18.77 -20.04 0.29
CA GLU A 362 19.70 -20.14 -0.84
C GLU A 362 20.99 -19.34 -0.60
N VAL A 363 20.88 -18.11 -0.07
CA VAL A 363 22.05 -17.30 0.31
C VAL A 363 22.87 -17.97 1.41
N ALA A 364 22.22 -18.63 2.38
CA ALA A 364 22.90 -19.37 3.44
C ALA A 364 23.63 -20.62 2.90
N PHE A 365 22.97 -21.41 2.04
CA PHE A 365 23.59 -22.60 1.42
C PHE A 365 24.85 -22.26 0.60
N TYR A 366 24.86 -21.13 -0.12
CA TYR A 366 26.04 -20.68 -0.86
C TYR A 366 27.08 -19.92 -0.01
N GLY A 367 26.86 -19.75 1.30
CA GLY A 367 27.72 -18.91 2.15
C GLY A 367 27.76 -17.43 1.73
N GLY A 368 26.80 -16.96 0.93
CA GLY A 368 26.86 -15.69 0.18
C GLY A 368 26.72 -14.41 1.01
N ALA A 369 26.80 -14.50 2.35
CA ALA A 369 26.49 -13.41 3.27
C ALA A 369 27.35 -12.15 3.05
N ASP A 370 28.67 -12.28 2.88
CA ASP A 370 29.56 -11.14 2.68
C ASP A 370 29.42 -10.49 1.29
N MET A 371 29.07 -11.26 0.27
CA MET A 371 28.73 -10.71 -1.06
C MET A 371 27.43 -9.90 -1.00
N VAL A 372 26.37 -10.42 -0.36
CA VAL A 372 25.12 -9.69 -0.18
C VAL A 372 25.31 -8.43 0.68
N LYS A 373 26.07 -8.52 1.76
CA LYS A 373 26.50 -7.38 2.60
C LYS A 373 27.24 -6.32 1.79
N THR A 374 28.09 -6.72 0.84
CA THR A 374 28.79 -5.79 -0.07
C THR A 374 27.81 -5.06 -0.99
N PHE A 375 26.83 -5.75 -1.59
CA PHE A 375 25.78 -5.11 -2.40
C PHE A 375 24.91 -4.15 -1.57
N LEU A 376 24.48 -4.55 -0.37
CA LEU A 376 23.70 -3.71 0.54
C LEU A 376 24.47 -2.46 0.97
N ASN A 377 25.73 -2.60 1.38
CA ASN A 377 26.59 -1.48 1.75
C ASN A 377 26.85 -0.52 0.59
N ARG A 378 26.98 -1.03 -0.65
CA ARG A 378 27.14 -0.20 -1.86
C ARG A 378 25.91 0.69 -2.11
N GLU A 379 24.70 0.14 -2.10
CA GLU A 379 23.49 0.95 -2.29
C GLU A 379 23.21 1.87 -1.10
N TYR A 380 23.47 1.43 0.14
CA TYR A 380 23.38 2.31 1.31
C TYR A 380 24.36 3.50 1.23
N LYS A 381 25.61 3.27 0.78
CA LYS A 381 26.59 4.35 0.56
C LYS A 381 26.15 5.31 -0.55
N SER A 382 25.51 4.80 -1.61
CA SER A 382 24.90 5.62 -2.68
C SER A 382 23.77 6.50 -2.15
N LEU A 383 22.85 5.93 -1.36
CA LEU A 383 21.76 6.65 -0.70
C LEU A 383 22.31 7.71 0.27
N LYS A 384 23.26 7.35 1.14
CA LYS A 384 23.89 8.26 2.11
C LYS A 384 24.51 9.48 1.42
N SER A 385 25.35 9.26 0.41
CA SER A 385 26.03 10.35 -0.31
C SER A 385 25.03 11.30 -0.98
N TRP A 386 23.92 10.78 -1.51
CA TRP A 386 22.84 11.59 -2.07
C TRP A 386 22.13 12.43 -0.99
N MET A 387 21.83 11.84 0.18
CA MET A 387 21.22 12.55 1.31
C MET A 387 22.14 13.66 1.85
N GLU A 388 23.44 13.40 2.00
CA GLU A 388 24.44 14.39 2.41
C GLU A 388 24.50 15.58 1.44
N GLY A 389 24.46 15.32 0.13
CA GLY A 389 24.35 16.35 -0.91
C GLY A 389 23.07 17.19 -0.81
N ILE A 390 21.91 16.56 -0.58
CA ILE A 390 20.64 17.25 -0.33
C ILE A 390 20.72 18.13 0.92
N TYR A 391 21.32 17.63 2.00
CA TYR A 391 21.46 18.39 3.25
C TYR A 391 22.38 19.61 3.11
N MET A 392 23.52 19.49 2.43
CA MET A 392 24.39 20.65 2.16
C MET A 392 23.71 21.73 1.30
N LEU A 393 22.95 21.31 0.28
CA LEU A 393 22.15 22.24 -0.53
C LEU A 393 21.04 22.92 0.29
N LYS A 394 20.40 22.17 1.19
CA LYS A 394 19.36 22.67 2.11
C LYS A 394 19.94 23.65 3.14
N ILE A 395 21.14 23.41 3.68
CA ILE A 395 21.81 24.35 4.61
C ILE A 395 22.05 25.70 3.92
N ARG A 396 22.64 25.70 2.72
CA ARG A 396 22.91 26.93 1.96
C ARG A 396 21.64 27.72 1.65
N TYR A 397 20.57 27.04 1.25
CA TYR A 397 19.27 27.67 0.99
C TYR A 397 18.61 28.18 2.28
N ASN A 398 18.58 27.39 3.36
CA ASN A 398 17.99 27.79 4.64
C ASN A 398 18.67 29.05 5.22
N ILE A 399 19.99 29.21 5.08
CA ILE A 399 20.72 30.41 5.54
C ILE A 399 20.21 31.66 4.80
N LEU A 400 20.07 31.57 3.47
CA LEU A 400 19.53 32.65 2.63
C LEU A 400 18.06 32.96 2.96
N GLU A 401 17.24 31.92 3.11
CA GLU A 401 15.81 32.02 3.44
C GLU A 401 15.61 32.69 4.81
N ASP A 402 16.28 32.20 5.86
CA ASP A 402 16.21 32.78 7.20
C ASP A 402 16.75 34.22 7.23
N PHE A 403 17.81 34.52 6.48
CA PHE A 403 18.35 35.88 6.41
C PHE A 403 17.31 36.89 5.91
N ILE A 404 16.66 36.56 4.78
CA ILE A 404 15.67 37.41 4.14
C ILE A 404 14.38 37.50 4.98
N LEU A 405 13.86 36.37 5.46
CA LEU A 405 12.57 36.31 6.16
C LEU A 405 12.61 36.84 7.60
N LYS A 406 13.74 36.73 8.30
CA LYS A 406 13.86 37.19 9.70
C LYS A 406 14.43 38.60 9.80
N TYR A 407 15.54 38.88 9.13
CA TYR A 407 16.27 40.14 9.31
C TYR A 407 15.84 41.22 8.31
N SER A 408 15.84 40.94 7.00
CA SER A 408 15.45 41.94 5.99
C SER A 408 14.00 42.39 6.16
N TRP A 409 13.10 41.46 6.47
CA TRP A 409 11.70 41.76 6.76
C TRP A 409 11.49 42.55 8.07
N SER A 410 12.23 42.24 9.13
CA SER A 410 12.19 43.05 10.36
C SER A 410 12.70 44.47 10.12
N ALA A 411 13.79 44.63 9.37
CA ALA A 411 14.34 45.94 9.00
C ALA A 411 13.34 46.77 8.17
N TYR A 412 12.70 46.15 7.17
CA TYR A 412 11.65 46.79 6.36
C TYR A 412 10.42 47.16 7.21
N GLY A 413 10.03 46.31 8.15
CA GLY A 413 8.97 46.59 9.12
C GLY A 413 9.29 47.79 10.02
N TYR A 414 10.53 47.92 10.51
CA TYR A 414 10.96 49.11 11.26
C TYR A 414 10.89 50.40 10.44
N LEU A 415 11.26 50.34 9.16
CA LEU A 415 11.21 51.48 8.24
C LEU A 415 9.77 51.92 7.94
N LEU A 416 8.83 50.98 7.77
CA LEU A 416 7.41 51.32 7.62
C LEU A 416 6.75 51.76 8.94
N ALA A 417 7.13 51.19 10.09
CA ALA A 417 6.55 51.55 11.39
C ALA A 417 6.96 52.95 11.87
N SER A 418 8.12 53.44 11.45
CA SER A 418 8.58 54.79 11.75
C SER A 418 8.02 55.86 10.81
N LEU A 419 7.47 55.45 9.66
CA LEU A 419 7.03 56.35 8.59
C LEU A 419 5.94 57.35 9.04
N PRO A 420 4.89 56.95 9.80
CA PRO A 420 3.93 57.91 10.35
C PRO A 420 4.51 58.85 11.43
N VAL A 421 5.57 58.41 12.13
CA VAL A 421 6.21 59.20 13.20
C VAL A 421 7.08 60.31 12.61
N PHE A 422 7.78 60.03 11.50
CA PHE A 422 8.63 61.01 10.80
C PHE A 422 7.89 61.79 9.71
N LEU A 423 6.84 61.23 9.10
CA LEU A 423 6.06 61.85 8.02
C LEU A 423 4.53 61.74 8.28
N PRO A 424 3.97 62.51 9.24
CA PRO A 424 2.57 62.39 9.65
C PRO A 424 1.55 62.58 8.51
N ALA A 425 1.88 63.44 7.53
CA ALA A 425 1.05 63.69 6.35
C ALA A 425 0.78 62.45 5.50
N TRP A 426 1.57 61.37 5.64
CA TRP A 426 1.42 60.12 4.90
C TRP A 426 0.80 58.98 5.74
N GLY A 427 0.43 59.25 7.01
CA GLY A 427 -0.11 58.26 7.97
C GLY A 427 -1.59 57.88 7.81
N GLY A 428 -2.24 58.24 6.71
CA GLY A 428 -3.64 57.91 6.43
C GLY A 428 -4.65 58.47 7.44
N ILE A 429 -5.79 57.79 7.61
CA ILE A 429 -6.91 58.24 8.45
C ILE A 429 -6.52 58.36 9.94
N GLY A 430 -5.57 57.53 10.41
CA GLY A 430 -5.02 57.64 11.76
C GLY A 430 -4.21 58.91 11.97
N GLY A 431 -3.28 59.22 11.05
CA GLY A 431 -2.52 60.47 11.07
C GLY A 431 -3.40 61.71 10.88
N ALA A 432 -4.46 61.62 10.06
CA ALA A 432 -5.43 62.70 9.90
C ALA A 432 -6.21 63.01 11.19
N ALA A 433 -6.53 62.00 12.00
CA ALA A 433 -7.14 62.20 13.32
C ALA A 433 -6.16 62.86 14.32
N GLU A 434 -4.88 62.45 14.33
CA GLU A 434 -3.84 63.10 15.15
C GLU A 434 -3.62 64.58 14.79
N MET A 435 -3.81 64.99 13.53
CA MET A 435 -3.74 66.41 13.15
C MET A 435 -4.90 67.24 13.69
N VAL A 436 -6.08 66.64 13.90
CA VAL A 436 -7.28 67.30 14.43
C VAL A 436 -7.25 67.40 15.97
N GLU A 437 -6.67 66.42 16.67
CA GLU A 437 -6.64 66.34 18.15
C GLU A 437 -5.52 67.20 18.80
N SER A 438 -5.25 68.38 18.21
CA SER A 438 -4.06 69.22 18.47
C SER A 438 -4.11 70.07 19.76
N ALA A 439 -4.45 69.50 20.93
CA ALA A 439 -4.66 70.29 22.17
C ALA A 439 -3.81 69.90 23.41
N GLU A 440 -3.62 68.62 23.75
CA GLU A 440 -3.00 68.26 25.06
C GLU A 440 -1.58 67.66 24.97
N LYS A 441 -0.64 68.22 25.73
CA LYS A 441 0.77 67.78 25.75
C LYS A 441 1.03 66.49 26.54
N GLY A 442 0.20 66.14 27.53
CA GLY A 442 0.44 64.99 28.43
C GLY A 442 0.03 63.62 27.87
N GLY A 443 -1.04 63.52 27.09
CA GLY A 443 -1.46 62.26 26.45
C GLY A 443 -0.62 61.87 25.23
N ARG A 444 0.13 62.83 24.67
CA ARG A 444 0.80 62.78 23.36
C ARG A 444 1.84 61.65 23.24
N GLU A 445 2.72 61.50 24.23
CA GLU A 445 3.73 60.43 24.21
C GLU A 445 3.12 59.06 24.47
N ARG A 446 2.11 58.99 25.33
CA ARG A 446 1.48 57.74 25.76
C ARG A 446 0.66 57.09 24.66
N ASN A 447 -0.09 57.87 23.87
CA ASN A 447 -0.81 57.35 22.70
C ASN A 447 0.16 56.98 21.57
N ARG A 448 1.14 57.83 21.24
CA ARG A 448 2.15 57.49 20.21
C ARG A 448 2.94 56.24 20.54
N MET A 449 3.35 56.06 21.80
CA MET A 449 4.04 54.84 22.26
C MET A 449 3.13 53.60 22.13
N LYS A 450 1.86 53.71 22.55
CA LYS A 450 0.86 52.64 22.41
C LYS A 450 0.67 52.24 20.94
N ASP A 451 0.46 53.23 20.07
CA ASP A 451 0.15 52.99 18.66
C ASP A 451 1.38 52.51 17.89
N PHE A 452 2.59 53.02 18.20
CA PHE A 452 3.87 52.47 17.74
C PHE A 452 4.06 51.01 18.17
N ILE A 453 3.82 50.67 19.44
CA ILE A 453 3.94 49.30 19.95
C ILE A 453 2.94 48.37 19.24
N THR A 454 1.68 48.79 19.04
CA THR A 454 0.71 47.96 18.31
C THR A 454 1.05 47.84 16.82
N ASN A 455 1.44 48.90 16.14
CA ASN A 455 1.82 48.85 14.72
C ASN A 455 3.09 48.01 14.52
N LYS A 456 4.12 48.18 15.37
CA LYS A 456 5.31 47.32 15.40
C LYS A 456 4.94 45.85 15.58
N ARG A 457 4.04 45.53 16.52
CA ARG A 457 3.61 44.15 16.77
C ARG A 457 2.80 43.58 15.61
N LEU A 458 1.92 44.36 14.99
CA LEU A 458 1.17 43.95 13.81
C LEU A 458 2.11 43.67 12.63
N MET A 459 3.11 44.53 12.39
CA MET A 459 4.13 44.29 11.36
C MET A 459 4.97 43.06 11.65
N LEU A 460 5.43 42.83 12.88
CA LEU A 460 6.13 41.58 13.25
C LEU A 460 5.23 40.35 13.10
N SER A 461 3.94 40.44 13.44
CA SER A 461 2.98 39.33 13.28
C SER A 461 2.68 39.02 11.80
N LEU A 462 2.64 40.06 10.96
CA LEU A 462 2.52 39.93 9.51
C LEU A 462 3.84 39.38 8.92
N ALA A 463 4.99 39.83 9.44
CA ALA A 463 6.30 39.30 9.05
C ALA A 463 6.41 37.79 9.34
N ASP A 464 6.02 37.37 10.55
CA ASP A 464 5.94 35.96 10.93
C ASP A 464 4.92 35.18 10.07
N ALA A 465 3.78 35.78 9.72
CA ALA A 465 2.78 35.15 8.87
C ALA A 465 3.31 34.94 7.45
N GLY A 466 3.90 35.96 6.83
CA GLY A 466 4.47 35.83 5.50
C GLY A 466 5.71 34.93 5.44
N GLY A 467 6.52 34.89 6.50
CA GLY A 467 7.58 33.89 6.67
C GLY A 467 7.03 32.46 6.71
N ARG A 468 5.98 32.20 7.50
CA ARG A 468 5.26 30.89 7.48
C ARG A 468 4.70 30.55 6.09
N MET A 469 4.16 31.54 5.39
CA MET A 469 3.64 31.35 4.02
C MET A 469 4.76 30.99 3.04
N MET A 470 5.97 31.55 3.21
CA MET A 470 7.15 31.22 2.41
C MET A 470 7.63 29.78 2.66
N TYR A 471 7.82 29.38 3.92
CA TYR A 471 8.22 28.00 4.26
C TYR A 471 7.21 26.97 3.70
N SER A 472 5.93 27.33 3.63
CA SER A 472 4.87 26.48 3.07
C SER A 472 4.98 26.25 1.55
N ILE A 473 5.77 27.05 0.82
CA ILE A 473 6.11 26.77 -0.59
C ILE A 473 6.99 25.51 -0.67
N LYS A 474 7.86 25.27 0.33
CA LYS A 474 8.65 24.04 0.41
C LYS A 474 7.76 22.82 0.70
N ASP A 475 6.84 22.93 1.65
CA ASP A 475 5.84 21.89 1.93
C ASP A 475 5.03 21.56 0.66
N LEU A 476 4.64 22.58 -0.12
CA LEU A 476 3.93 22.40 -1.39
C LEU A 476 4.82 21.72 -2.46
N ALA A 477 6.13 22.01 -2.49
CA ALA A 477 7.08 21.37 -3.40
C ALA A 477 7.38 19.90 -3.04
N GLU A 478 7.43 19.57 -1.74
CA GLU A 478 7.51 18.19 -1.24
C GLU A 478 6.20 17.44 -1.56
N LEU A 479 5.04 18.07 -1.31
CA LEU A 479 3.73 17.55 -1.70
C LEU A 479 3.63 17.31 -3.22
N ALA A 480 4.18 18.17 -4.07
CA ALA A 480 4.19 17.96 -5.52
C ALA A 480 4.97 16.70 -5.93
N GLY A 481 6.03 16.35 -5.21
CA GLY A 481 6.75 15.07 -5.37
C GLY A 481 5.86 13.86 -5.05
N TYR A 482 5.20 13.87 -3.88
CA TYR A 482 4.29 12.79 -3.48
C TYR A 482 3.04 12.70 -4.37
N THR A 483 2.48 13.85 -4.76
CA THR A 483 1.33 13.97 -5.68
C THR A 483 1.65 13.31 -7.02
N SER A 484 2.82 13.61 -7.59
CA SER A 484 3.28 12.99 -8.83
C SER A 484 3.33 11.47 -8.68
N ARG A 485 4.00 10.93 -7.65
CA ARG A 485 4.10 9.48 -7.40
C ARG A 485 2.75 8.78 -7.25
N VAL A 486 1.84 9.33 -6.43
CA VAL A 486 0.50 8.75 -6.22
C VAL A 486 -0.39 8.89 -7.46
N TYR A 487 -0.28 9.99 -8.20
CA TYR A 487 -0.95 10.15 -9.50
C TYR A 487 -0.42 9.16 -10.52
N THR A 488 0.89 8.92 -10.60
CA THR A 488 1.49 7.91 -11.49
C THR A 488 0.85 6.55 -11.24
N LEU A 489 0.84 6.06 -9.98
CA LEU A 489 0.20 4.80 -9.61
C LEU A 489 -1.27 4.76 -10.06
N ILE A 490 -2.08 5.77 -9.72
CA ILE A 490 -3.52 5.73 -10.03
C ILE A 490 -3.78 5.85 -11.54
N SER A 491 -2.96 6.62 -12.27
CA SER A 491 -3.05 6.73 -13.72
C SER A 491 -2.66 5.43 -14.45
N THR A 492 -1.62 4.72 -13.99
CA THR A 492 -1.24 3.42 -14.57
C THR A 492 -2.24 2.33 -14.20
N LEU A 493 -2.80 2.35 -12.97
CA LEU A 493 -3.92 1.47 -12.61
C LEU A 493 -5.15 1.72 -13.50
N HIS A 494 -5.49 2.98 -13.81
CA HIS A 494 -6.56 3.29 -14.77
C HIS A 494 -6.21 2.90 -16.21
N ARG A 495 -4.94 2.99 -16.61
CA ARG A 495 -4.44 2.55 -17.92
C ARG A 495 -4.62 1.04 -18.10
N VAL A 496 -4.10 0.28 -17.13
CA VAL A 496 -4.16 -1.19 -17.08
C VAL A 496 -5.60 -1.69 -16.94
N HIS A 497 -6.44 -1.03 -16.13
CA HIS A 497 -7.86 -1.39 -16.01
C HIS A 497 -8.63 -1.27 -17.32
N ALA A 498 -8.20 -0.33 -18.17
CA ALA A 498 -8.82 0.01 -19.43
C ALA A 498 -8.17 -0.66 -20.66
N ASP A 499 -7.14 -1.48 -20.44
CA ASP A 499 -6.26 -2.06 -21.49
C ASP A 499 -5.76 -1.00 -22.50
N ALA A 500 -5.53 0.23 -22.03
CA ALA A 500 -5.28 1.42 -22.85
C ALA A 500 -3.78 1.74 -23.00
N TYR A 501 -3.01 0.81 -23.58
CA TYR A 501 -1.57 0.96 -23.76
C TYR A 501 -1.24 1.88 -24.96
N TYR A 502 -0.44 2.93 -24.73
CA TYR A 502 -0.10 3.92 -25.76
C TYR A 502 1.27 3.66 -26.39
N LEU A 503 1.36 3.73 -27.73
CA LEU A 503 2.62 3.84 -28.46
C LEU A 503 3.33 5.16 -28.10
N ARG A 504 4.64 5.10 -27.81
CA ARG A 504 5.55 6.25 -27.92
C ARG A 504 6.59 5.92 -28.97
N GLY A 505 6.74 6.76 -29.99
CA GLY A 505 7.85 6.68 -30.94
C GLY A 505 7.50 6.19 -32.36
N GLY A 506 6.24 5.85 -32.65
CA GLY A 506 5.77 5.62 -34.03
C GLY A 506 6.31 4.37 -34.74
N GLN A 507 7.11 3.55 -34.08
CA GLN A 507 7.48 2.22 -34.56
C GLN A 507 6.48 1.20 -34.03
N ASN A 508 5.87 0.44 -34.94
CA ASN A 508 5.05 -0.72 -34.59
C ASN A 508 5.99 -1.89 -34.28
N GLU A 509 6.37 -2.06 -33.02
CA GLU A 509 6.95 -3.33 -32.57
C GLU A 509 5.90 -4.44 -32.67
N LEU A 510 6.28 -5.58 -33.24
CA LEU A 510 5.43 -6.77 -33.28
C LEU A 510 5.01 -7.17 -31.85
N TYR A 511 3.75 -7.56 -31.71
CA TYR A 511 3.17 -7.94 -30.42
C TYR A 511 3.34 -6.88 -29.30
N SER A 512 3.24 -5.60 -29.64
CA SER A 512 3.08 -4.55 -28.64
C SER A 512 1.74 -4.65 -27.91
N LEU A 513 1.71 -4.40 -26.60
CA LEU A 513 0.50 -4.39 -25.77
C LEU A 513 -0.57 -3.38 -26.22
N SER A 514 -0.21 -2.42 -27.08
CA SER A 514 -1.13 -1.47 -27.72
C SER A 514 -1.90 -2.04 -28.91
N ASP A 515 -1.42 -3.12 -29.52
CA ASP A 515 -1.98 -3.73 -30.74
C ASP A 515 -2.45 -5.17 -30.49
N VAL A 516 -3.18 -5.35 -29.39
CA VAL A 516 -3.83 -6.61 -29.02
C VAL A 516 -5.19 -6.67 -29.75
N GLN A 517 -5.27 -7.48 -30.81
CA GLN A 517 -6.46 -7.60 -31.67
C GLN A 517 -7.24 -8.91 -31.45
N GLY A 518 -6.59 -9.92 -30.86
CA GLY A 518 -7.23 -11.20 -30.56
C GLY A 518 -8.22 -11.13 -29.41
N THR A 519 -9.05 -12.17 -29.29
CA THR A 519 -10.23 -12.13 -28.39
C THR A 519 -10.31 -13.34 -27.46
N ILE A 520 -10.88 -13.13 -26.25
CA ILE A 520 -11.16 -14.19 -25.28
C ILE A 520 -12.67 -14.33 -25.11
N GLN A 521 -13.26 -15.39 -25.66
CA GLN A 521 -14.66 -15.75 -25.47
C GLN A 521 -14.84 -16.54 -24.17
N LYS A 522 -15.63 -16.01 -23.24
CA LYS A 522 -15.98 -16.67 -21.98
C LYS A 522 -17.37 -17.31 -22.09
N GLY A 523 -17.51 -18.56 -21.66
CA GLY A 523 -18.76 -19.34 -21.70
C GLY A 523 -18.83 -20.37 -22.82
N PHE A 524 -17.69 -20.81 -23.34
CA PHE A 524 -17.60 -21.98 -24.21
C PHE A 524 -17.52 -23.26 -23.37
N ASP A 525 -18.22 -24.32 -23.80
CA ASP A 525 -18.19 -25.64 -23.18
C ASP A 525 -16.99 -26.43 -23.70
N GLY A 526 -15.82 -26.07 -23.19
CA GLY A 526 -14.53 -26.57 -23.62
C GLY A 526 -13.42 -25.54 -23.52
N VAL A 527 -12.26 -25.92 -24.02
CA VAL A 527 -11.13 -25.03 -24.29
C VAL A 527 -10.86 -25.06 -25.79
N ARG A 528 -10.76 -23.90 -26.42
CA ARG A 528 -10.49 -23.77 -27.85
C ARG A 528 -9.50 -22.65 -28.14
N PHE A 529 -8.56 -22.92 -29.02
CA PHE A 529 -7.65 -21.96 -29.64
C PHE A 529 -7.89 -22.02 -31.15
N GLU A 530 -8.04 -20.87 -31.79
CA GLU A 530 -8.15 -20.73 -33.25
C GLU A 530 -7.16 -19.66 -33.73
N HIS A 531 -6.11 -20.10 -34.45
CA HIS A 531 -5.05 -19.25 -35.01
C HIS A 531 -4.43 -18.28 -33.99
N VAL A 532 -4.05 -18.79 -32.82
CA VAL A 532 -3.52 -17.98 -31.72
C VAL A 532 -2.00 -18.09 -31.68
N PRO A 533 -1.24 -17.01 -31.94
CA PRO A 533 0.19 -16.96 -31.63
C PRO A 533 0.38 -16.98 -30.11
N VAL A 534 1.30 -17.82 -29.64
CA VAL A 534 1.72 -17.85 -28.24
C VAL A 534 2.94 -16.96 -28.09
N VAL A 535 2.76 -15.81 -27.45
CA VAL A 535 3.80 -14.77 -27.34
C VAL A 535 4.09 -14.51 -25.86
N ALA A 536 5.37 -14.46 -25.50
CA ALA A 536 5.84 -13.97 -24.21
C ALA A 536 5.83 -12.43 -24.20
N PRO A 537 4.98 -11.78 -23.38
CA PRO A 537 4.91 -10.32 -23.37
C PRO A 537 6.17 -9.72 -22.73
N GLY A 538 6.84 -8.83 -23.47
CA GLY A 538 7.89 -7.98 -22.92
C GLY A 538 7.33 -6.94 -21.95
N LEU A 539 8.20 -6.43 -21.06
CA LEU A 539 7.88 -5.28 -20.24
C LEU A 539 7.97 -4.01 -21.09
N TRP A 540 6.90 -3.21 -21.11
CA TRP A 540 6.88 -1.95 -21.85
C TRP A 540 8.12 -1.08 -21.52
N PRO A 541 8.86 -0.55 -22.52
CA PRO A 541 8.43 -0.37 -23.90
C PRO A 541 8.63 -1.57 -24.86
N GLN A 542 9.26 -2.66 -24.43
CA GLN A 542 9.62 -3.78 -25.30
C GLN A 542 8.37 -4.57 -25.78
N GLY A 543 8.38 -4.96 -27.05
CA GLY A 543 7.44 -5.91 -27.66
C GLY A 543 7.52 -7.32 -27.07
N GLY A 544 6.68 -8.23 -27.60
CA GLY A 544 6.62 -9.62 -27.14
C GLY A 544 7.44 -10.57 -28.01
N ASP A 545 8.09 -11.55 -27.39
CA ASP A 545 8.82 -12.62 -28.07
C ASP A 545 7.85 -13.73 -28.48
N GLU A 546 7.75 -14.03 -29.77
CA GLU A 546 6.90 -15.11 -30.29
C GLU A 546 7.50 -16.48 -29.94
N LEU A 547 6.66 -17.39 -29.43
CA LEU A 547 7.05 -18.76 -29.05
C LEU A 547 6.41 -19.84 -29.94
N LEU A 548 5.22 -19.58 -30.49
CA LEU A 548 4.51 -20.44 -31.45
C LEU A 548 3.64 -19.55 -32.35
N GLU A 549 3.65 -19.78 -33.67
CA GLU A 549 3.01 -18.90 -34.67
C GLU A 549 1.47 -18.96 -34.68
N SER A 550 0.87 -20.15 -34.73
CA SER A 550 -0.58 -20.29 -34.90
C SER A 550 -1.09 -21.59 -34.26
N LEU A 551 -1.23 -21.59 -32.93
CA LEU A 551 -1.84 -22.71 -32.21
C LEU A 551 -3.34 -22.81 -32.49
N SER A 552 -3.81 -23.99 -32.91
CA SER A 552 -5.23 -24.29 -33.10
C SER A 552 -5.59 -25.66 -32.53
N MET A 553 -6.46 -25.70 -31.52
CA MET A 553 -6.91 -26.94 -30.87
C MET A 553 -8.28 -26.77 -30.21
N ILE A 554 -9.00 -27.88 -30.02
CA ILE A 554 -10.27 -27.93 -29.29
C ILE A 554 -10.25 -29.11 -28.32
N VAL A 555 -10.67 -28.87 -27.08
CA VAL A 555 -10.83 -29.86 -26.01
C VAL A 555 -12.21 -29.68 -25.39
N ARG A 556 -13.02 -30.73 -25.38
CA ARG A 556 -14.39 -30.78 -24.83
C ARG A 556 -14.41 -31.44 -23.45
N GLY A 557 -15.58 -31.42 -22.79
CA GLY A 557 -15.76 -32.09 -21.51
C GLY A 557 -15.48 -33.60 -21.60
N GLY A 558 -14.65 -34.12 -20.70
CA GLY A 558 -14.21 -35.52 -20.69
C GLY A 558 -13.04 -35.84 -21.65
N GLU A 559 -12.60 -34.90 -22.49
CA GLU A 559 -11.40 -35.04 -23.32
C GLU A 559 -10.19 -34.56 -22.52
N HIS A 560 -9.36 -35.48 -22.03
CA HIS A 560 -8.20 -35.13 -21.22
C HIS A 560 -7.01 -34.76 -22.14
N LEU A 561 -6.38 -33.60 -21.95
CA LEU A 561 -5.25 -33.13 -22.76
C LEU A 561 -3.94 -33.15 -21.97
N LEU A 562 -2.93 -33.82 -22.52
CA LEU A 562 -1.54 -33.66 -22.11
C LEU A 562 -0.88 -32.58 -22.98
N ILE A 563 -0.13 -31.66 -22.38
CA ILE A 563 0.74 -30.71 -23.08
C ILE A 563 2.18 -31.05 -22.72
N SER A 564 2.94 -31.54 -23.71
CA SER A 564 4.32 -32.00 -23.56
C SER A 564 5.26 -31.24 -24.50
N GLY A 565 6.57 -31.37 -24.28
CA GLY A 565 7.62 -30.66 -25.03
C GLY A 565 8.80 -30.26 -24.16
N PRO A 566 9.90 -29.74 -24.75
CA PRO A 566 11.11 -29.37 -24.02
C PRO A 566 10.91 -28.13 -23.14
N ASN A 567 11.89 -27.84 -22.28
CA ASN A 567 11.88 -26.64 -21.46
C ASN A 567 12.04 -25.39 -22.35
N GLY A 568 11.28 -24.33 -22.07
CA GLY A 568 11.27 -23.11 -22.88
C GLY A 568 10.21 -23.07 -24.00
N ALA A 569 9.70 -24.22 -24.48
CA ALA A 569 8.75 -24.32 -25.60
C ALA A 569 7.30 -23.82 -25.33
N GLY A 570 7.12 -22.76 -24.53
CA GLY A 570 5.82 -22.10 -24.35
C GLY A 570 4.73 -22.88 -23.58
N LYS A 571 4.98 -24.09 -23.06
CA LYS A 571 3.96 -24.91 -22.36
C LYS A 571 3.11 -24.12 -21.33
N SER A 572 3.75 -23.50 -20.35
CA SER A 572 3.06 -22.68 -19.33
C SER A 572 2.55 -21.33 -19.85
N ALA A 573 2.97 -20.88 -21.04
CA ALA A 573 2.41 -19.70 -21.69
C ALA A 573 0.98 -19.96 -22.17
N ILE A 574 0.69 -21.16 -22.71
CA ILE A 574 -0.68 -21.58 -23.08
C ILE A 574 -1.63 -21.45 -21.87
N ALA A 575 -1.22 -21.93 -20.70
CA ALA A 575 -2.00 -21.78 -19.47
C ALA A 575 -2.20 -20.31 -19.05
N ARG A 576 -1.18 -19.44 -19.21
CA ARG A 576 -1.28 -18.00 -18.90
C ARG A 576 -2.21 -17.25 -19.84
N ILE A 577 -2.18 -17.57 -21.14
CA ILE A 577 -3.12 -17.03 -22.13
C ILE A 577 -4.55 -17.49 -21.80
N LEU A 578 -4.74 -18.79 -21.51
CA LEU A 578 -6.04 -19.36 -21.17
C LEU A 578 -6.61 -18.81 -19.85
N ALA A 579 -5.77 -18.49 -18.87
CA ALA A 579 -6.17 -17.76 -17.66
C ALA A 579 -6.61 -16.32 -17.96
N GLY A 580 -6.11 -15.70 -19.03
CA GLY A 580 -6.20 -14.28 -19.30
C GLY A 580 -5.16 -13.45 -18.53
N LEU A 581 -4.05 -14.08 -18.11
CA LEU A 581 -2.88 -13.40 -17.53
C LEU A 581 -2.04 -12.74 -18.63
N TRP A 582 -1.90 -13.42 -19.77
CA TRP A 582 -1.24 -12.90 -20.98
C TRP A 582 -2.32 -12.53 -22.03
N PRO A 583 -2.09 -11.46 -22.82
CA PRO A 583 -3.03 -11.04 -23.85
C PRO A 583 -3.07 -12.03 -25.03
N VAL A 584 -4.22 -12.10 -25.71
CA VAL A 584 -4.37 -12.82 -26.98
C VAL A 584 -4.11 -11.83 -28.11
N TYR A 585 -2.90 -11.84 -28.67
CA TYR A 585 -2.51 -10.81 -29.66
C TYR A 585 -3.28 -10.92 -30.99
N ARG A 586 -3.53 -12.14 -31.46
CA ARG A 586 -4.31 -12.48 -32.66
C ARG A 586 -5.11 -13.77 -32.39
N GLY A 587 -6.07 -14.08 -33.26
CA GLY A 587 -6.91 -15.27 -33.13
C GLY A 587 -7.97 -15.20 -32.02
N LEU A 588 -8.55 -16.36 -31.70
CA LEU A 588 -9.61 -16.52 -30.70
C LEU A 588 -9.25 -17.60 -29.68
N VAL A 589 -9.37 -17.26 -28.39
CA VAL A 589 -9.36 -18.23 -27.29
C VAL A 589 -10.76 -18.33 -26.69
N SER A 590 -11.34 -19.52 -26.66
CA SER A 590 -12.64 -19.78 -26.01
C SER A 590 -12.46 -20.64 -24.77
N ARG A 591 -13.14 -20.28 -23.67
CA ARG A 591 -13.02 -20.97 -22.37
C ARG A 591 -14.30 -20.94 -21.53
N PRO A 592 -14.41 -21.75 -20.46
CA PRO A 592 -15.51 -21.68 -19.50
C PRO A 592 -15.58 -20.32 -18.80
N LYS A 593 -16.79 -19.89 -18.43
CA LYS A 593 -17.05 -18.52 -17.95
C LYS A 593 -16.53 -18.27 -16.54
N ASN A 594 -16.72 -19.24 -15.65
CA ASN A 594 -16.53 -19.09 -14.20
C ASN A 594 -15.21 -19.73 -13.75
N ILE A 595 -14.78 -19.38 -12.53
CA ILE A 595 -13.78 -20.13 -11.76
C ILE A 595 -14.56 -20.84 -10.64
N GLY A 596 -14.34 -22.15 -10.45
CA GLY A 596 -15.10 -23.00 -9.51
C GLY A 596 -15.92 -24.10 -10.20
N GLN A 597 -16.93 -24.63 -9.51
CA GLN A 597 -17.71 -25.83 -9.88
C GLN A 597 -18.15 -25.87 -11.36
N ASP A 598 -18.82 -24.84 -11.86
CA ASP A 598 -19.28 -24.78 -13.26
C ASP A 598 -18.27 -24.07 -14.19
N GLY A 599 -16.98 -24.38 -14.04
CA GLY A 599 -15.92 -23.56 -14.64
C GLY A 599 -14.54 -24.20 -14.71
N ILE A 600 -13.52 -23.35 -14.62
CA ILE A 600 -12.12 -23.74 -14.81
C ILE A 600 -11.24 -23.29 -13.64
N ILE A 601 -10.33 -24.18 -13.20
CA ILE A 601 -9.32 -23.90 -12.16
C ILE A 601 -7.92 -24.15 -12.70
N PHE A 602 -6.98 -23.33 -12.23
CA PHE A 602 -5.56 -23.39 -12.60
C PHE A 602 -4.74 -23.75 -11.35
N LEU A 603 -4.01 -24.85 -11.39
CA LEU A 603 -2.98 -25.22 -10.42
C LEU A 603 -1.61 -24.80 -10.98
N PRO A 604 -0.96 -23.76 -10.45
CA PRO A 604 0.35 -23.30 -10.92
C PRO A 604 1.48 -24.19 -10.38
N GLN A 605 2.60 -24.25 -11.12
CA GLN A 605 3.84 -24.95 -10.75
C GLN A 605 4.32 -24.65 -9.32
N ARG A 606 4.15 -23.41 -8.86
CA ARG A 606 4.39 -22.97 -7.47
C ARG A 606 3.05 -22.71 -6.77
N PRO A 607 2.52 -23.62 -5.94
CA PRO A 607 1.24 -23.43 -5.26
C PRO A 607 1.25 -22.19 -4.35
N TYR A 608 0.30 -21.28 -4.57
CA TYR A 608 0.04 -20.18 -3.64
C TYR A 608 -0.48 -20.74 -2.31
N LEU A 609 -0.06 -20.19 -1.17
CA LEU A 609 -0.62 -20.50 0.14
C LEU A 609 -1.18 -19.23 0.76
N SER A 610 -2.37 -19.34 1.36
CA SER A 610 -3.03 -18.20 2.01
C SER A 610 -2.36 -17.92 3.36
N PRO A 611 -2.19 -16.66 3.79
CA PRO A 611 -1.75 -16.33 5.16
C PRO A 611 -2.84 -16.62 6.23
N GLY A 612 -3.91 -17.31 5.85
CA GLY A 612 -5.01 -17.69 6.70
C GLY A 612 -4.79 -18.98 7.51
N THR A 613 -5.90 -19.61 7.85
CA THR A 613 -5.96 -20.87 8.60
C THR A 613 -5.65 -22.09 7.71
N LEU A 614 -5.54 -23.29 8.30
CA LEU A 614 -5.46 -24.54 7.53
C LEU A 614 -6.72 -24.73 6.68
N ARG A 615 -7.89 -24.42 7.23
CA ARG A 615 -9.17 -24.39 6.51
C ARG A 615 -9.11 -23.46 5.30
N ASP A 616 -8.56 -22.25 5.47
CA ASP A 616 -8.38 -21.28 4.39
C ASP A 616 -7.42 -21.80 3.29
N GLN A 617 -6.59 -22.81 3.55
CA GLN A 617 -5.81 -23.47 2.49
C GLN A 617 -6.66 -24.33 1.58
N VAL A 618 -7.63 -25.09 2.11
CA VAL A 618 -8.44 -26.02 1.29
C VAL A 618 -9.52 -25.27 0.52
N ILE A 619 -10.15 -24.25 1.13
CA ILE A 619 -11.32 -23.59 0.52
C ILE A 619 -10.98 -22.43 -0.44
N TYR A 620 -9.74 -21.94 -0.45
CA TYR A 620 -9.33 -20.80 -1.29
C TYR A 620 -9.71 -21.00 -2.76
N PRO A 621 -10.31 -20.01 -3.46
CA PRO A 621 -10.51 -18.61 -3.04
C PRO A 621 -11.79 -18.29 -2.23
N ASP A 622 -12.59 -19.28 -1.81
CA ASP A 622 -13.76 -19.04 -0.96
C ASP A 622 -13.34 -18.59 0.45
N GLY A 623 -14.24 -17.86 1.14
CA GLY A 623 -14.18 -17.74 2.60
C GLY A 623 -15.08 -18.76 3.31
N HIS A 624 -14.94 -18.94 4.62
CA HIS A 624 -15.81 -19.85 5.41
C HIS A 624 -17.32 -19.51 5.30
N VAL A 625 -17.69 -18.26 4.98
CA VAL A 625 -19.10 -17.90 4.69
C VAL A 625 -19.60 -18.52 3.39
N ASP A 626 -18.75 -18.64 2.38
CA ASP A 626 -19.09 -19.20 1.07
C ASP A 626 -19.04 -20.73 1.09
N MET A 627 -18.11 -21.33 1.82
CA MET A 627 -18.15 -22.75 2.21
C MET A 627 -19.51 -23.14 2.82
N ARG A 628 -20.01 -22.34 3.78
CA ARG A 628 -21.32 -22.56 4.40
C ARG A 628 -22.49 -22.34 3.44
N ARG A 629 -22.36 -21.47 2.44
CA ARG A 629 -23.35 -21.29 1.35
C ARG A 629 -23.39 -22.49 0.40
N LYS A 630 -22.22 -23.04 0.06
CA LYS A 630 -22.05 -24.32 -0.67
C LYS A 630 -22.48 -25.55 0.14
N ARG A 631 -22.92 -25.37 1.39
CA ARG A 631 -23.34 -26.41 2.34
C ARG A 631 -22.27 -27.45 2.70
N LYS A 632 -21.00 -27.23 2.35
CA LYS A 632 -19.90 -28.13 2.74
C LYS A 632 -19.59 -27.99 4.23
N SER A 633 -19.39 -29.13 4.88
CA SER A 633 -19.10 -29.27 6.31
C SER A 633 -17.59 -29.44 6.57
N GLU A 634 -17.19 -29.58 7.84
CA GLU A 634 -15.80 -29.86 8.19
C GLU A 634 -15.42 -31.32 7.89
N ASP A 635 -16.38 -32.24 8.01
CA ASP A 635 -16.20 -33.66 7.65
C ASP A 635 -15.99 -33.84 6.15
N ASP A 636 -16.64 -33.00 5.31
CA ASP A 636 -16.39 -32.98 3.87
C ASP A 636 -14.96 -32.48 3.56
N LEU A 637 -14.46 -31.48 4.29
CA LEU A 637 -13.07 -31.04 4.15
C LEU A 637 -12.08 -32.13 4.60
N ARG A 638 -12.41 -32.91 5.64
CA ARG A 638 -11.60 -34.05 6.08
C ARG A 638 -11.51 -35.10 4.97
N ARG A 639 -12.65 -35.51 4.39
CA ARG A 639 -12.71 -36.44 3.24
C ARG A 639 -11.89 -35.94 2.05
N ILE A 640 -11.98 -34.66 1.72
CA ILE A 640 -11.19 -34.05 0.64
C ILE A 640 -9.68 -34.12 0.93
N LEU A 641 -9.25 -33.94 2.19
CA LEU A 641 -7.85 -34.16 2.56
C LEU A 641 -7.46 -35.65 2.55
N ASP A 642 -8.36 -36.57 2.92
CA ASP A 642 -8.11 -38.01 2.85
C ASP A 642 -7.94 -38.50 1.39
N GLU A 643 -8.79 -38.01 0.47
CA GLU A 643 -8.66 -38.17 -0.98
C GLU A 643 -7.30 -37.64 -1.48
N ALA A 644 -6.92 -36.42 -1.05
CA ALA A 644 -5.64 -35.80 -1.40
C ALA A 644 -4.41 -36.35 -0.65
N LYS A 645 -4.54 -37.41 0.16
CA LYS A 645 -3.46 -37.98 1.02
C LYS A 645 -2.79 -36.95 1.94
N LEU A 646 -3.62 -36.15 2.59
CA LEU A 646 -3.29 -35.09 3.56
C LEU A 646 -4.15 -35.14 4.83
N GLY A 647 -4.94 -36.20 5.04
CA GLY A 647 -5.86 -36.35 6.18
C GLY A 647 -5.22 -36.24 7.58
N TYR A 648 -3.91 -36.44 7.68
CA TYR A 648 -3.13 -36.28 8.91
C TYR A 648 -2.80 -34.82 9.26
N LEU A 649 -2.89 -33.87 8.30
CA LEU A 649 -2.49 -32.47 8.52
C LEU A 649 -3.28 -31.76 9.62
N PRO A 650 -4.63 -31.87 9.74
CA PRO A 650 -5.36 -31.22 10.81
C PRO A 650 -4.90 -31.69 12.20
N ASP A 651 -4.66 -32.99 12.36
CA ASP A 651 -4.26 -33.57 13.65
C ASP A 651 -2.79 -33.22 13.97
N ARG A 652 -1.88 -33.27 12.98
CA ARG A 652 -0.47 -32.84 13.11
C ARG A 652 -0.32 -31.36 13.45
N GLU A 653 -1.07 -30.50 12.77
CA GLU A 653 -0.80 -29.05 12.79
C GLU A 653 -1.60 -28.28 13.86
N GLY A 654 -2.51 -28.93 14.59
CA GLY A 654 -3.27 -28.35 15.70
C GLY A 654 -4.69 -27.88 15.33
N GLY A 655 -5.29 -28.47 14.30
CA GLY A 655 -6.68 -28.26 13.88
C GLY A 655 -6.89 -27.21 12.79
N TRP A 656 -8.11 -27.21 12.23
CA TRP A 656 -8.51 -26.44 11.05
C TRP A 656 -8.34 -24.92 11.14
N ASP A 657 -8.55 -24.34 12.33
CA ASP A 657 -8.53 -22.88 12.56
C ASP A 657 -7.13 -22.37 12.99
N THR A 658 -6.11 -23.24 13.03
CA THR A 658 -4.71 -22.86 13.30
C THR A 658 -4.14 -22.00 12.17
N ARG A 659 -3.24 -21.07 12.51
CA ARG A 659 -2.51 -20.21 11.56
C ARG A 659 -1.01 -20.35 11.77
N LYS A 660 -0.28 -20.58 10.70
CA LYS A 660 1.19 -20.71 10.63
C LYS A 660 1.66 -20.09 9.31
N GLU A 661 2.97 -19.88 9.16
CA GLU A 661 3.54 -19.55 7.86
C GLU A 661 3.60 -20.83 7.02
N TRP A 662 2.51 -21.13 6.32
CA TRP A 662 2.33 -22.40 5.61
C TRP A 662 3.40 -22.64 4.53
N LYS A 663 4.04 -21.58 4.02
CA LYS A 663 5.17 -21.66 3.10
C LYS A 663 6.33 -22.45 3.70
N ASP A 664 6.59 -22.32 4.99
CA ASP A 664 7.78 -22.88 5.63
C ASP A 664 7.45 -24.20 6.36
N VAL A 665 6.17 -24.42 6.72
CA VAL A 665 5.70 -25.62 7.44
C VAL A 665 5.39 -26.82 6.54
N LEU A 666 4.90 -26.59 5.31
CA LEU A 666 4.49 -27.67 4.40
C LEU A 666 5.66 -28.07 3.48
N SER A 667 5.89 -29.36 3.29
CA SER A 667 6.85 -29.89 2.30
C SER A 667 6.39 -29.60 0.85
N GLY A 668 7.30 -29.71 -0.13
CA GLY A 668 6.99 -29.49 -1.55
C GLY A 668 5.83 -30.36 -2.06
N GLY A 669 5.84 -31.66 -1.72
CA GLY A 669 4.75 -32.58 -2.04
C GLY A 669 3.44 -32.24 -1.33
N GLU A 670 3.47 -31.85 -0.06
CA GLU A 670 2.26 -31.41 0.66
C GLU A 670 1.65 -30.14 0.06
N LYS A 671 2.47 -29.18 -0.37
CA LYS A 671 2.03 -27.96 -1.08
C LYS A 671 1.32 -28.29 -2.38
N GLN A 672 1.83 -29.24 -3.16
CA GLN A 672 1.21 -29.70 -4.40
C GLN A 672 -0.09 -30.47 -4.14
N ARG A 673 -0.09 -31.42 -3.19
CA ARG A 673 -1.31 -32.15 -2.78
C ARG A 673 -2.39 -31.21 -2.21
N MET A 674 -2.02 -30.12 -1.55
CA MET A 674 -2.96 -29.08 -1.11
C MET A 674 -3.60 -28.34 -2.30
N GLY A 675 -2.89 -28.21 -3.43
CA GLY A 675 -3.46 -27.77 -4.70
C GLY A 675 -4.56 -28.70 -5.21
N PHE A 676 -4.33 -30.02 -5.17
CA PHE A 676 -5.36 -31.01 -5.49
C PHE A 676 -6.52 -31.00 -4.48
N ALA A 677 -6.26 -30.84 -3.17
CA ALA A 677 -7.33 -30.69 -2.18
C ALA A 677 -8.26 -29.49 -2.49
N ARG A 678 -7.73 -28.36 -2.96
CA ARG A 678 -8.55 -27.24 -3.46
C ARG A 678 -9.34 -27.62 -4.70
N LEU A 679 -8.73 -28.34 -5.63
CA LEU A 679 -9.38 -28.79 -6.86
C LEU A 679 -10.58 -29.70 -6.54
N LEU A 680 -10.40 -30.66 -5.63
CA LEU A 680 -11.44 -31.57 -5.12
C LEU A 680 -12.47 -30.86 -4.22
N TYR A 681 -12.13 -29.76 -3.56
CA TYR A 681 -13.12 -28.91 -2.86
C TYR A 681 -14.01 -28.14 -3.85
N HIS A 682 -13.45 -27.66 -4.96
CA HIS A 682 -14.16 -26.84 -5.94
C HIS A 682 -14.78 -27.59 -7.11
N GLU A 683 -14.45 -28.86 -7.35
CA GLU A 683 -15.07 -29.76 -8.35
C GLU A 683 -15.35 -29.08 -9.72
N PRO A 684 -14.36 -28.44 -10.36
CA PRO A 684 -14.56 -27.73 -11.62
C PRO A 684 -14.74 -28.68 -12.80
N GLN A 685 -15.46 -28.24 -13.84
CA GLN A 685 -15.55 -28.96 -15.12
C GLN A 685 -14.19 -29.15 -15.80
N TYR A 686 -13.28 -28.18 -15.66
CA TYR A 686 -11.94 -28.19 -16.25
C TYR A 686 -10.86 -27.82 -15.24
N ALA A 687 -9.76 -28.57 -15.23
CA ALA A 687 -8.58 -28.30 -14.42
C ALA A 687 -7.34 -28.17 -15.31
N ILE A 688 -6.60 -27.07 -15.16
CA ILE A 688 -5.29 -26.89 -15.78
C ILE A 688 -4.23 -27.10 -14.73
N ILE A 689 -3.31 -28.05 -14.97
CA ILE A 689 -2.30 -28.49 -14.00
C ILE A 689 -0.92 -28.22 -14.60
N ASP A 690 -0.26 -27.17 -14.13
CA ASP A 690 1.08 -26.76 -14.59
C ASP A 690 2.13 -27.39 -13.67
N GLU A 691 2.71 -28.53 -14.08
CA GLU A 691 3.69 -29.33 -13.31
C GLU A 691 3.26 -29.69 -11.87
N GLY A 692 1.95 -29.77 -11.62
CA GLY A 692 1.36 -29.87 -10.27
C GLY A 692 1.69 -31.13 -9.46
N THR A 693 2.43 -32.11 -9.99
CA THR A 693 2.85 -33.35 -9.33
C THR A 693 4.36 -33.62 -9.42
N SER A 694 5.17 -32.62 -9.75
CA SER A 694 6.63 -32.77 -9.87
C SER A 694 7.36 -33.14 -8.56
N ALA A 695 6.76 -32.83 -7.40
CA ALA A 695 7.26 -33.16 -6.06
C ALA A 695 6.38 -34.21 -5.34
N VAL A 696 5.57 -34.96 -6.08
CA VAL A 696 4.70 -36.03 -5.58
C VAL A 696 5.16 -37.38 -6.15
N SER A 697 5.15 -38.42 -5.32
CA SER A 697 5.51 -39.78 -5.70
C SER A 697 4.52 -40.35 -6.74
N SER A 698 4.98 -41.27 -7.59
CA SER A 698 4.23 -41.77 -8.76
C SER A 698 2.97 -42.56 -8.41
N ASP A 699 2.93 -43.19 -7.23
CA ASP A 699 1.78 -43.89 -6.67
C ASP A 699 0.66 -42.91 -6.29
N VAL A 700 0.99 -41.85 -5.54
CA VAL A 700 0.04 -40.82 -5.13
C VAL A 700 -0.37 -39.95 -6.32
N GLU A 701 0.56 -39.64 -7.23
CA GLU A 701 0.24 -38.96 -8.49
C GLU A 701 -0.86 -39.69 -9.26
N GLY A 702 -0.76 -41.01 -9.45
CA GLY A 702 -1.77 -41.76 -10.19
C GLY A 702 -3.16 -41.64 -9.57
N LEU A 703 -3.24 -41.88 -8.27
CA LEU A 703 -4.50 -41.81 -7.53
C LEU A 703 -5.13 -40.41 -7.56
N LEU A 704 -4.33 -39.33 -7.52
CA LEU A 704 -4.85 -37.96 -7.60
C LEU A 704 -5.51 -37.69 -8.96
N TYR A 705 -4.91 -38.17 -10.06
CA TYR A 705 -5.48 -38.02 -11.40
C TYR A 705 -6.76 -38.86 -11.55
N GLU A 706 -6.75 -40.12 -11.11
CA GLU A 706 -7.91 -41.01 -11.13
C GLU A 706 -9.08 -40.42 -10.32
N THR A 707 -8.83 -39.98 -9.08
CA THR A 707 -9.83 -39.31 -8.22
C THR A 707 -10.46 -38.08 -8.90
N CYS A 708 -9.67 -37.28 -9.63
CA CYS A 708 -10.22 -36.13 -10.36
C CYS A 708 -11.10 -36.57 -11.54
N LYS A 709 -10.71 -37.63 -12.27
CA LYS A 709 -11.49 -38.19 -13.38
C LYS A 709 -12.81 -38.80 -12.89
N GLU A 710 -12.80 -39.49 -11.76
CA GLU A 710 -14.01 -40.04 -11.12
C GLU A 710 -15.02 -38.95 -10.72
N LYS A 711 -14.54 -37.77 -10.29
CA LYS A 711 -15.39 -36.59 -10.03
C LYS A 711 -15.79 -35.82 -11.31
N GLY A 712 -15.50 -36.36 -12.50
CA GLY A 712 -15.87 -35.75 -13.78
C GLY A 712 -15.04 -34.54 -14.20
N ILE A 713 -13.87 -34.32 -13.60
CA ILE A 713 -13.01 -33.17 -13.88
C ILE A 713 -12.21 -33.44 -15.16
N THR A 714 -12.37 -32.58 -16.18
CA THR A 714 -11.57 -32.64 -17.42
C THR A 714 -10.17 -32.11 -17.13
N LEU A 715 -9.14 -32.90 -17.43
CA LEU A 715 -7.75 -32.60 -17.06
C LEU A 715 -6.96 -32.09 -18.26
N ILE A 716 -6.34 -30.91 -18.11
CA ILE A 716 -5.40 -30.32 -19.06
C ILE A 716 -4.06 -30.16 -18.34
N THR A 717 -3.14 -31.08 -18.58
CA THR A 717 -1.89 -31.18 -17.81
C THR A 717 -0.69 -30.76 -18.62
N ILE A 718 0.06 -29.79 -18.12
CA ILE A 718 1.39 -29.42 -18.62
C ILE A 718 2.43 -30.16 -17.81
N THR A 719 3.26 -30.96 -18.47
CA THR A 719 4.31 -31.74 -17.79
C THR A 719 5.41 -32.17 -18.78
N THR A 720 6.58 -32.49 -18.23
CA THR A 720 7.66 -33.20 -18.93
C THR A 720 7.60 -34.72 -18.73
N ARG A 721 6.74 -35.22 -17.82
CA ARG A 721 6.68 -36.63 -17.43
C ARG A 721 5.79 -37.44 -18.38
N ALA A 722 6.41 -38.24 -19.24
CA ALA A 722 5.72 -39.17 -20.15
C ALA A 722 4.77 -40.15 -19.44
N SER A 723 5.04 -40.49 -18.17
CA SER A 723 4.21 -41.38 -17.34
C SER A 723 2.76 -40.92 -17.16
N LEU A 724 2.46 -39.65 -17.42
CA LEU A 724 1.10 -39.09 -17.35
C LEU A 724 0.28 -39.31 -18.64
N LYS A 725 0.89 -39.74 -19.76
CA LYS A 725 0.16 -40.06 -21.02
C LYS A 725 -1.04 -40.98 -20.79
N LYS A 726 -0.90 -42.02 -19.96
CA LYS A 726 -1.97 -43.01 -19.67
C LYS A 726 -3.27 -42.44 -19.09
N TYR A 727 -3.25 -41.24 -18.50
CA TYR A 727 -4.46 -40.60 -17.96
C TYR A 727 -5.18 -39.69 -18.97
N HIS A 728 -4.54 -39.39 -20.10
CA HIS A 728 -4.99 -38.40 -21.08
C HIS A 728 -5.51 -39.05 -22.38
N THR A 729 -6.30 -38.29 -23.14
CA THR A 729 -6.94 -38.69 -24.41
C THR A 729 -6.21 -38.10 -25.61
N PHE A 730 -5.68 -36.88 -25.46
CA PHE A 730 -4.93 -36.16 -26.48
C PHE A 730 -3.56 -35.75 -25.95
N ASN A 731 -2.58 -35.62 -26.84
CA ASN A 731 -1.25 -35.08 -26.57
C ASN A 731 -0.97 -33.93 -27.54
N LEU A 732 -0.73 -32.74 -26.98
CA LEU A 732 -0.17 -31.60 -27.68
C LEU A 732 1.34 -31.58 -27.43
N MET A 733 2.12 -31.88 -28.46
CA MET A 733 3.58 -31.81 -28.43
C MET A 733 4.01 -30.43 -28.95
N LEU A 734 4.81 -29.71 -28.17
CA LEU A 734 5.38 -28.40 -28.52
C LEU A 734 6.90 -28.52 -28.70
N GLY A 735 7.49 -27.62 -29.48
CA GLY A 735 8.95 -27.55 -29.63
C GLY A 735 9.51 -28.52 -30.66
N MET A 736 8.74 -28.81 -31.72
CA MET A 736 9.17 -29.63 -32.86
C MET A 736 9.81 -28.75 -33.94
N GLY A 737 10.53 -29.35 -34.90
CA GLY A 737 11.18 -28.64 -36.01
C GLY A 737 12.55 -28.04 -35.65
N GLU A 738 13.29 -27.56 -36.66
CA GLU A 738 14.65 -27.02 -36.49
C GLU A 738 14.72 -25.75 -35.64
N GLN A 739 13.64 -24.96 -35.60
CA GLN A 739 13.56 -23.72 -34.82
C GLN A 739 12.78 -23.87 -33.50
N GLY A 740 12.17 -25.04 -33.24
CA GLY A 740 11.41 -25.31 -32.02
C GLY A 740 10.07 -24.58 -31.92
N ASP A 741 9.52 -24.14 -33.06
CA ASP A 741 8.31 -23.35 -33.26
C ASP A 741 7.09 -24.20 -33.63
N ALA A 742 7.30 -25.43 -34.14
CA ALA A 742 6.23 -26.31 -34.55
C ALA A 742 5.57 -27.05 -33.36
N TRP A 743 4.30 -27.39 -33.56
CA TRP A 743 3.47 -28.14 -32.62
C TRP A 743 2.64 -29.20 -33.32
N GLU A 744 2.29 -30.27 -32.61
CA GLU A 744 1.51 -31.39 -33.13
C GLU A 744 0.44 -31.81 -32.12
N PHE A 745 -0.78 -32.06 -32.58
CA PHE A 745 -1.93 -32.43 -31.74
C PHE A 745 -2.47 -33.81 -32.14
N GLU A 746 -2.17 -34.81 -31.34
CA GLU A 746 -2.52 -36.21 -31.61
C GLU A 746 -3.48 -36.79 -30.58
N ARG A 747 -4.23 -37.82 -30.98
CA ARG A 747 -5.01 -38.65 -30.06
C ARG A 747 -4.15 -39.81 -29.57
N ILE A 748 -4.02 -39.93 -28.25
CA ILE A 748 -3.20 -40.97 -27.60
C ILE A 748 -3.81 -42.34 -27.89
N GLY A 749 -2.95 -43.32 -28.24
CA GLY A 749 -3.37 -44.71 -28.49
C GLY A 749 -3.90 -44.98 -29.90
N THR A 750 -3.51 -44.20 -30.90
CA THR A 750 -3.72 -44.55 -32.32
C THR A 750 -2.73 -45.62 -32.79
N GLU A 751 -3.05 -46.34 -33.87
CA GLU A 751 -2.18 -47.40 -34.42
C GLU A 751 -0.77 -46.90 -34.79
N ARG A 752 -0.63 -45.62 -35.19
CA ARG A 752 0.67 -44.98 -35.43
C ARG A 752 1.54 -44.95 -34.17
N GLU A 753 0.99 -44.49 -33.05
CA GLU A 753 1.71 -44.42 -31.78
C GLU A 753 2.10 -45.84 -31.31
N LYS A 754 1.21 -46.83 -31.49
CA LYS A 754 1.51 -48.24 -31.20
C LYS A 754 2.65 -48.79 -32.07
N MET A 755 2.62 -48.55 -33.38
CA MET A 755 3.69 -48.94 -34.31
C MET A 755 5.02 -48.24 -33.99
N GLN A 756 4.99 -46.98 -33.56
CA GLN A 756 6.19 -46.25 -33.16
C GLN A 756 6.78 -46.77 -31.85
N VAL A 757 5.95 -47.04 -30.83
CA VAL A 757 6.39 -47.66 -29.57
C VAL A 757 6.88 -49.09 -29.79
N GLU A 758 6.25 -49.86 -30.69
CA GLU A 758 6.75 -51.19 -31.10
C GLU A 758 8.11 -51.09 -31.81
N LYS A 759 8.34 -50.05 -32.62
CA LYS A 759 9.64 -49.78 -33.26
C LYS A 759 10.70 -49.35 -32.25
N GLU A 760 10.39 -48.47 -31.30
CA GLU A 760 11.29 -48.09 -30.20
C GLU A 760 11.62 -49.30 -29.30
N LEU A 761 10.63 -50.17 -29.04
CA LEU A 761 10.83 -51.41 -28.28
C LEU A 761 11.71 -52.41 -29.04
N GLN A 762 11.58 -52.47 -30.37
CA GLN A 762 12.47 -53.25 -31.25
C GLN A 762 13.91 -52.73 -31.16
N GLU A 763 14.10 -51.41 -31.30
CA GLU A 763 15.42 -50.77 -31.25
C GLU A 763 16.07 -50.90 -29.86
N LEU A 764 15.29 -50.77 -28.78
CA LEU A 764 15.77 -51.03 -27.41
C LEU A 764 16.15 -52.49 -27.18
N ARG A 765 15.45 -53.45 -27.80
CA ARG A 765 15.81 -54.88 -27.77
C ARG A 765 17.12 -55.15 -28.53
N GLU A 766 17.31 -54.51 -29.69
CA GLU A 766 18.56 -54.59 -30.45
C GLU A 766 19.75 -54.01 -29.65
N ARG A 767 19.56 -52.85 -29.01
CA ARG A 767 20.57 -52.28 -28.10
C ARG A 767 20.82 -53.17 -26.88
N LEU A 768 19.79 -53.79 -26.30
CA LEU A 768 19.95 -54.74 -25.20
C LEU A 768 20.70 -56.01 -25.60
N ALA A 769 20.55 -56.49 -26.85
CA ALA A 769 21.32 -57.62 -27.35
C ALA A 769 22.83 -57.30 -27.46
N GLN A 770 23.19 -56.03 -27.72
CA GLN A 770 24.60 -55.57 -27.74
C GLN A 770 25.20 -55.41 -26.33
N VAL A 771 24.39 -55.37 -25.26
CA VAL A 771 24.89 -55.17 -23.89
C VAL A 771 25.81 -56.32 -23.43
N ASP A 772 25.57 -57.56 -23.86
CA ASP A 772 26.44 -58.68 -23.46
C ASP A 772 27.78 -58.68 -24.21
N GLU A 773 27.83 -58.08 -25.41
CA GLU A 773 29.08 -57.80 -26.13
C GLU A 773 29.84 -56.63 -25.49
N TRP A 774 29.14 -55.57 -25.08
CA TRP A 774 29.75 -54.45 -24.35
C TRP A 774 30.24 -54.85 -22.94
N LYS A 775 29.56 -55.78 -22.26
CA LYS A 775 30.07 -56.38 -21.00
C LYS A 775 31.36 -57.14 -21.24
N LYS A 776 31.42 -58.02 -22.24
CA LYS A 776 32.68 -58.68 -22.61
C LYS A 776 33.79 -57.68 -22.91
N ARG A 777 33.50 -56.64 -23.70
CA ARG A 777 34.52 -55.63 -24.01
C ARG A 777 34.93 -54.81 -22.79
N ARG A 778 34.04 -54.56 -21.83
CA ARG A 778 34.40 -53.98 -20.52
C ARG A 778 35.31 -54.93 -19.74
N ASP A 779 34.99 -56.21 -19.67
CA ASP A 779 35.77 -57.20 -18.91
C ASP A 779 37.16 -57.39 -19.54
N GLU A 780 37.26 -57.35 -20.87
CA GLU A 780 38.52 -57.25 -21.61
C GLU A 780 39.29 -55.96 -21.27
N ILE A 781 38.62 -54.80 -21.21
CA ILE A 781 39.25 -53.52 -20.86
C ILE A 781 39.69 -53.48 -19.38
N GLU A 782 38.95 -54.10 -18.46
CA GLU A 782 39.36 -54.28 -17.06
C GLU A 782 40.58 -55.20 -16.94
N GLN A 783 40.67 -56.25 -17.77
CA GLN A 783 41.87 -57.11 -17.86
C GLN A 783 43.06 -56.38 -18.51
N GLU A 784 42.84 -55.61 -19.58
CA GLU A 784 43.83 -54.73 -20.20
C GLU A 784 44.35 -53.72 -19.15
N LEU A 785 43.48 -53.01 -18.43
CA LEU A 785 43.85 -52.09 -17.34
C LEU A 785 44.62 -52.78 -16.20
N ALA A 786 44.16 -53.94 -15.73
CA ALA A 786 44.85 -54.70 -14.69
C ALA A 786 46.25 -55.17 -15.13
N SER A 787 46.41 -55.56 -16.40
CA SER A 787 47.71 -55.92 -16.98
C SER A 787 48.65 -54.72 -17.11
N VAL A 788 48.14 -53.57 -17.54
CA VAL A 788 48.88 -52.30 -17.65
C VAL A 788 49.35 -51.79 -16.28
N TRP A 789 48.67 -52.15 -15.20
CA TRP A 789 49.08 -51.86 -13.82
C TRP A 789 49.93 -52.94 -13.14
N THR A 790 50.16 -54.10 -13.77
CA THR A 790 50.94 -55.19 -13.16
C THR A 790 52.21 -55.59 -13.91
N GLU A 791 52.40 -55.18 -15.16
CA GLU A 791 53.72 -55.27 -15.83
C GLU A 791 54.59 -54.04 -15.53
N LYS A 792 55.45 -54.18 -14.51
CA LYS A 792 56.36 -53.20 -13.88
C LYS A 792 55.70 -52.35 -12.80
N GLY A 793 55.81 -52.83 -11.56
CA GLY A 793 55.33 -52.15 -10.35
C GLY A 793 56.13 -50.91 -9.96
N GLU A 794 55.96 -49.83 -10.72
CA GLU A 794 56.18 -48.46 -10.28
C GLU A 794 54.87 -47.69 -10.46
N THR A 795 54.25 -47.28 -9.35
CA THR A 795 53.20 -46.27 -9.38
C THR A 795 53.82 -44.96 -9.88
N LEU A 796 53.33 -44.43 -10.99
CA LEU A 796 53.70 -43.08 -11.44
C LEU A 796 53.33 -42.09 -10.32
N ASP A 797 54.32 -41.35 -9.82
CA ASP A 797 54.11 -40.30 -8.83
C ASP A 797 53.11 -39.26 -9.33
N ALA A 798 52.36 -38.68 -8.39
CA ALA A 798 51.38 -37.64 -8.69
C ALA A 798 52.06 -36.44 -9.38
N PRO A 799 51.43 -35.82 -10.38
CA PRO A 799 52.05 -34.74 -11.14
C PRO A 799 52.39 -33.53 -10.26
N GLU A 800 53.58 -32.97 -10.49
CA GLU A 800 54.31 -31.96 -9.69
C GLU A 800 53.56 -30.65 -9.36
N TYR A 801 52.33 -30.46 -9.87
CA TYR A 801 51.47 -29.34 -9.47
C TYR A 801 50.70 -29.58 -8.17
N ALA A 802 50.73 -30.79 -7.60
CA ALA A 802 50.04 -31.13 -6.35
C ALA A 802 50.76 -30.60 -5.08
N GLU A 803 52.07 -30.32 -5.14
CA GLU A 803 52.87 -29.97 -3.94
C GLU A 803 52.98 -28.46 -3.65
N GLN A 804 52.30 -27.58 -4.40
CA GLN A 804 52.39 -26.11 -4.22
C GLN A 804 51.14 -25.43 -3.63
N SER A 805 50.26 -26.16 -2.96
CA SER A 805 49.27 -25.58 -2.04
C SER A 805 49.30 -26.26 -0.68
N GLY A 806 50.35 -25.98 0.08
CA GLY A 806 50.42 -26.35 1.49
C GLY A 806 49.36 -25.65 2.34
N GLU A 807 48.95 -26.34 3.39
CA GLU A 807 48.44 -25.79 4.66
C GLU A 807 47.19 -24.90 4.61
N SER A 808 46.03 -25.55 4.65
CA SER A 808 44.99 -25.22 5.64
C SER A 808 44.10 -26.43 5.89
N GLU A 809 44.31 -27.08 7.03
CA GLU A 809 43.49 -28.17 7.55
C GLU A 809 42.04 -27.70 7.76
N VAL A 810 41.06 -28.58 7.51
CA VAL A 810 40.14 -29.09 8.54
C VAL A 810 39.62 -30.45 8.06
N LEU A 811 39.90 -31.48 8.85
CA LEU A 811 39.31 -32.82 8.73
C LEU A 811 37.83 -32.82 9.11
N VAL A 812 37.06 -33.81 8.64
CA VAL A 812 36.51 -34.89 9.48
C VAL A 812 35.74 -35.88 8.59
N GLU A 813 36.41 -36.99 8.34
CA GLU A 813 35.95 -38.38 8.45
C GLU A 813 34.44 -38.69 8.43
N GLN A 814 34.11 -39.67 7.59
CA GLN A 814 32.95 -40.55 7.79
C GLN A 814 33.31 -41.59 8.87
N GLY A 815 32.62 -41.57 10.01
CA GLY A 815 32.76 -42.59 11.03
C GLY A 815 31.87 -43.81 10.75
N ALA A 816 32.48 -44.95 10.42
CA ALA A 816 31.87 -46.27 10.45
C ALA A 816 32.94 -47.37 10.62
N GLU A 817 33.52 -47.46 11.82
CA GLU A 817 34.38 -48.61 12.18
C GLU A 817 33.55 -49.84 12.54
N GLU A 818 34.09 -51.00 12.15
CA GLU A 818 33.55 -52.33 12.46
C GLU A 818 33.95 -52.81 13.86
N HIS A 819 33.35 -53.92 14.27
CA HIS A 819 33.57 -54.54 15.56
C HIS A 819 34.68 -55.61 15.50
N GLN A 820 35.57 -55.57 16.50
CA GLN A 820 36.22 -56.70 17.19
C GLN A 820 37.56 -57.31 16.71
N SER A 821 38.34 -57.62 17.77
CA SER A 821 39.47 -58.56 17.90
C SER A 821 40.83 -58.10 17.36
N GLY A 822 41.94 -58.22 18.12
CA GLY A 822 42.11 -58.64 19.53
C GLY A 822 43.57 -59.05 19.83
N ALA A 823 43.98 -59.08 21.11
CA ALA A 823 45.31 -59.51 21.63
C ALA A 823 46.52 -58.64 21.17
N GLU A 824 47.72 -58.56 21.78
CA GLU A 824 48.37 -58.94 23.07
C GLU A 824 49.76 -58.24 23.09
N GLU A 825 50.50 -57.93 24.18
CA GLU A 825 50.30 -57.96 25.65
C GLU A 825 51.35 -57.02 26.34
N HIS A 826 51.07 -56.49 27.56
CA HIS A 826 52.04 -55.86 28.52
C HIS A 826 52.79 -54.55 28.11
N GLN A 827 53.26 -53.65 29.00
CA GLN A 827 53.52 -53.71 30.46
C GLN A 827 53.55 -52.29 31.14
N GLN A 828 53.20 -52.25 32.44
CA GLN A 828 53.63 -51.31 33.52
C GLN A 828 53.35 -49.77 33.54
N GLU A 829 52.71 -49.37 34.66
CA GLU A 829 53.04 -48.27 35.62
C GLU A 829 53.21 -46.79 35.15
N ALA A 830 52.77 -45.76 35.89
CA ALA A 830 51.97 -45.65 37.12
C ALA A 830 51.48 -44.19 37.34
N ALA A 831 50.47 -44.01 38.22
CA ALA A 831 50.12 -42.81 39.01
C ALA A 831 50.07 -41.42 38.29
N ALA A 832 48.92 -40.76 38.21
CA ALA A 832 48.16 -40.25 39.37
C ALA A 832 46.69 -39.95 39.05
#